data_AF-F4PZH4-F1
#
_entry.id   AF-F4PZH4-F1
#
_cell.length_a   1.000
_cell.length_b   1.000
_cell.length_c   1.000
_cell.angle_alpha   90.00
_cell.angle_beta   90.00
_cell.angle_gamma   90.00
#
_symmetry.space_group_name_H-M   'P 1'
#
loop_
_entity.id
_entity.type
_entity.pdbx_description
1 polymer ?
#
loop_
_entity_poly.entity_id
_entity_poly.type
_entity_poly.pdbx_seq_one_letter_code
_entity_poly.pdbx_strand_id
1 'polypeptide(L)'
;MIWLSLLTTTHSFLAFWMVQKYNLMGKGTSPVLLMFLGLVSGGLLDVCSSITNIDQCKNEPTCISLSYLTCCGKQDQVHCMQLANVAQKDNIAEFWNTCPPATGWIAFTPPTSDCDQVKCESQGGKCEWITPSLCAGTSCCPTYSRCSFGSPSTSTTSSSSSSSSISSSTTTSSSSSSSSSSSSSISSSTTTSKPSSTTSKPSSTSSKPSSSSSSFGFPVVYVCDVIIVLKTSSSPSFSSFNNNITPLYNNHHQRSTTFINTIQKREITSITSMMSNNTVSNKHKIACGDMKLPVRLLLGPGPSNLHPRVNQQLISSMVGYTDASYYKVMDETMELLRYLFQTDNHFTIPISGAGTAAMETCVANLIEPGDKVVCCVSGFFSDRIYQMAVRYGAASDIYKFSKPWGQWFELDEIKQVLETQKPRLLTMVFGETSTGVRQPMHGIGELCRQYDCLLMVDTVAALGGVPFYVDQWKVDACYTGGQKCLAGPPGISPLTFSDRACARIAARKTPVANWYLDATLLGGYWCPEYNFANAQIATPQPARRYHHTTPSNLIYALREAVLVIADEGLENVWKRHREAAYQLYSGLESLGISCHIPTVSENDNGGGRLYSLTTVKVPEGVDAKQIMTHLLNNYNIEIAGGIGDLAGKIWRVGLMGTNASNNNKL
;
A
#
# COMPACT_ATOMS: atom_id res chain seq x y z
N MET A 1 29.96 -53.61 -14.42
CA MET A 1 30.87 -52.98 -15.40
C MET A 1 30.21 -51.66 -15.78
N ILE A 2 30.72 -50.48 -15.40
CA ILE A 2 32.05 -49.90 -15.72
C ILE A 2 32.19 -49.69 -17.23
N TRP A 3 32.58 -48.48 -17.65
CA TRP A 3 32.58 -47.91 -19.03
C TRP A 3 31.42 -46.96 -19.41
N LEU A 4 31.09 -45.97 -18.57
CA LEU A 4 30.44 -44.72 -19.03
C LEU A 4 30.63 -43.53 -18.05
N SER A 5 31.81 -43.42 -17.44
CA SER A 5 32.09 -42.48 -16.34
C SER A 5 33.50 -41.83 -16.39
N LEU A 6 34.12 -41.75 -17.57
CA LEU A 6 35.50 -41.31 -17.75
C LEU A 6 35.68 -40.56 -19.10
N LEU A 7 35.19 -39.32 -19.19
CA LEU A 7 35.56 -38.40 -20.28
C LEU A 7 35.25 -36.90 -20.03
N THR A 8 34.63 -36.52 -18.91
CA THR A 8 34.25 -35.12 -18.59
C THR A 8 35.21 -34.37 -17.67
N THR A 9 36.25 -35.04 -17.12
CA THR A 9 37.13 -34.49 -16.07
C THR A 9 38.48 -33.95 -16.53
N THR A 10 38.80 -33.98 -17.83
CA THR A 10 40.14 -33.60 -18.34
C THR A 10 40.27 -32.17 -18.85
N HIS A 11 39.18 -31.49 -19.22
CA HIS A 11 39.25 -30.13 -19.80
C HIS A 11 39.40 -29.02 -18.75
N SER A 12 38.83 -29.18 -17.55
CA SER A 12 38.89 -28.17 -16.49
C SER A 12 40.30 -27.97 -15.91
N PHE A 13 41.14 -29.03 -15.90
CA PHE A 13 42.50 -28.97 -15.33
C PHE A 13 43.48 -28.16 -16.20
N LEU A 14 43.35 -28.21 -17.53
CA LEU A 14 44.26 -27.49 -18.42
C LEU A 14 44.07 -25.97 -18.33
N ALA A 15 42.82 -25.52 -18.19
CA ALA A 15 42.48 -24.11 -17.97
C ALA A 15 43.05 -23.59 -16.63
N PHE A 16 42.88 -24.36 -15.54
CA PHE A 16 43.37 -23.96 -14.22
C PHE A 16 44.90 -23.86 -14.14
N TRP A 17 45.62 -24.76 -14.83
CA TRP A 17 47.09 -24.74 -14.87
C TRP A 17 47.65 -23.54 -15.65
N MET A 18 47.01 -23.14 -16.76
CA MET A 18 47.46 -21.95 -17.51
C MET A 18 47.21 -20.64 -16.75
N VAL A 19 46.07 -20.50 -16.05
CA VAL A 19 45.79 -19.31 -15.22
C VAL A 19 46.79 -19.15 -14.07
N GLN A 20 47.13 -20.25 -13.38
CA GLN A 20 48.17 -20.24 -12.34
C GLN A 20 49.54 -19.80 -12.88
N LYS A 21 49.91 -20.25 -14.09
CA LYS A 21 51.22 -19.93 -14.68
C LYS A 21 51.34 -18.50 -15.20
N TYR A 22 50.24 -17.88 -15.61
CA TYR A 22 50.24 -16.49 -16.11
C TYR A 22 50.48 -15.46 -14.98
N ASN A 23 49.97 -15.72 -13.77
CA ASN A 23 50.19 -14.87 -12.60
C ASN A 23 51.65 -14.86 -12.07
N LEU A 24 52.51 -15.75 -12.56
CA LEU A 24 53.94 -15.81 -12.18
C LEU A 24 54.86 -15.02 -13.13
N MET A 25 54.33 -14.38 -14.18
CA MET A 25 55.11 -13.57 -15.13
C MET A 25 54.64 -12.10 -15.13
N GLY A 26 54.93 -11.40 -14.03
CA GLY A 26 54.45 -10.05 -13.79
C GLY A 26 54.91 -9.01 -14.83
N LYS A 27 53.98 -8.61 -15.72
CA LYS A 27 53.98 -7.39 -16.53
C LYS A 27 52.52 -7.03 -16.82
N GLY A 28 52.10 -5.80 -16.49
CA GLY A 28 50.68 -5.44 -16.44
C GLY A 28 50.12 -4.80 -17.71
N THR A 29 48.96 -5.29 -18.14
CA THR A 29 47.97 -4.62 -19.02
C THR A 29 46.57 -5.13 -18.68
N SER A 30 45.53 -4.34 -18.94
CA SER A 30 44.15 -4.63 -18.48
C SER A 30 43.40 -5.63 -19.39
N PRO A 31 42.68 -6.64 -18.84
CA PRO A 31 41.98 -7.65 -19.62
C PRO A 31 40.54 -7.25 -19.97
N VAL A 32 40.34 -6.59 -21.11
CA VAL A 32 38.99 -6.36 -21.71
C VAL A 32 38.97 -6.80 -23.18
N LEU A 33 39.46 -8.01 -23.47
CA LEU A 33 39.23 -8.71 -24.74
C LEU A 33 39.54 -10.21 -24.61
N LEU A 34 38.53 -11.07 -24.89
CA LEU A 34 38.56 -12.53 -25.15
C LEU A 34 37.48 -13.34 -24.38
N MET A 35 36.21 -13.17 -24.75
CA MET A 35 35.20 -14.24 -24.59
C MET A 35 34.04 -14.17 -25.60
N PHE A 36 34.34 -13.73 -26.83
CA PHE A 36 33.44 -13.82 -27.98
C PHE A 36 34.05 -14.75 -29.04
N LEU A 37 33.56 -15.99 -29.11
CA LEU A 37 33.54 -16.93 -30.24
C LEU A 37 33.37 -18.36 -29.69
N GLY A 38 32.13 -18.86 -29.58
CA GLY A 38 31.92 -20.21 -29.06
C GLY A 38 30.50 -20.63 -28.67
N LEU A 39 29.46 -20.15 -29.36
CA LEU A 39 28.08 -20.72 -29.30
C LEU A 39 27.17 -20.04 -30.35
N VAL A 40 27.09 -20.58 -31.58
CA VAL A 40 26.08 -20.18 -32.59
C VAL A 40 25.65 -21.40 -33.42
N SER A 41 24.71 -22.19 -32.90
CA SER A 41 23.90 -23.16 -33.68
C SER A 41 22.79 -23.80 -32.83
N GLY A 42 21.72 -23.05 -32.54
CA GLY A 42 20.49 -23.60 -31.95
C GLY A 42 19.73 -22.64 -31.02
N GLY A 43 18.53 -22.23 -31.43
CA GLY A 43 17.54 -21.54 -30.57
C GLY A 43 17.75 -20.04 -30.38
N LEU A 44 17.32 -19.20 -31.35
CA LEU A 44 17.37 -17.74 -31.24
C LEU A 44 16.24 -17.02 -32.02
N LEU A 45 15.02 -17.59 -32.01
CA LEU A 45 13.89 -17.11 -32.84
C LEU A 45 12.52 -17.01 -32.15
N ASP A 46 12.41 -17.33 -30.85
CA ASP A 46 11.10 -17.43 -30.17
C ASP A 46 11.09 -16.79 -28.77
N VAL A 47 11.77 -15.64 -28.62
CA VAL A 47 11.80 -14.84 -27.38
C VAL A 47 10.77 -13.71 -27.44
N CYS A 48 10.75 -12.97 -28.56
CA CYS A 48 9.92 -11.78 -28.74
C CYS A 48 8.41 -12.07 -28.90
N SER A 49 8.04 -13.33 -29.12
CA SER A 49 6.64 -13.82 -29.19
C SER A 49 5.90 -13.75 -27.85
N SER A 50 6.64 -13.72 -26.73
CA SER A 50 6.11 -13.68 -25.37
C SER A 50 6.07 -12.28 -24.74
N ILE A 51 6.64 -11.28 -25.41
CA ILE A 51 6.74 -9.89 -24.93
C ILE A 51 5.43 -9.15 -25.20
N THR A 52 4.76 -8.68 -24.14
CA THR A 52 3.41 -8.08 -24.23
C THR A 52 3.32 -6.66 -23.68
N ASN A 53 4.39 -6.12 -23.07
CA ASN A 53 4.42 -4.74 -22.59
C ASN A 53 5.74 -4.01 -22.89
N ILE A 54 5.69 -2.68 -22.73
CA ILE A 54 6.77 -1.78 -23.11
C ILE A 54 8.05 -1.95 -22.28
N ASP A 55 7.95 -2.30 -21.00
CA ASP A 55 9.11 -2.43 -20.11
C ASP A 55 9.78 -3.79 -20.26
N GLN A 56 9.05 -4.83 -20.69
CA GLN A 56 9.66 -6.05 -21.23
C GLN A 56 10.46 -5.75 -22.52
N CYS A 57 9.89 -5.01 -23.48
CA CYS A 57 10.62 -4.69 -24.72
C CYS A 57 11.86 -3.81 -24.51
N LYS A 58 11.81 -2.84 -23.56
CA LYS A 58 12.97 -1.99 -23.24
C LYS A 58 14.13 -2.75 -22.59
N ASN A 59 13.83 -3.82 -21.85
CA ASN A 59 14.85 -4.57 -21.11
C ASN A 59 15.46 -5.73 -21.92
N GLU A 60 14.84 -6.14 -23.04
CA GLU A 60 15.28 -7.30 -23.83
C GLU A 60 15.89 -6.85 -25.19
N PRO A 61 17.22 -6.64 -25.27
CA PRO A 61 17.88 -5.90 -26.36
C PRO A 61 17.91 -6.63 -27.72
N THR A 62 17.36 -7.85 -27.79
CA THR A 62 17.24 -8.63 -29.03
C THR A 62 15.92 -8.40 -29.76
N CYS A 63 14.92 -7.78 -29.12
CA CYS A 63 13.58 -7.63 -29.67
C CYS A 63 13.32 -6.22 -30.24
N ILE A 64 12.93 -6.19 -31.52
CA ILE A 64 12.93 -4.97 -32.34
C ILE A 64 11.53 -4.33 -32.39
N SER A 65 10.48 -5.15 -32.47
CA SER A 65 9.07 -4.75 -32.54
C SER A 65 8.22 -5.48 -31.49
N LEU A 66 7.12 -4.85 -31.09
CA LEU A 66 6.08 -5.42 -30.26
C LEU A 66 4.83 -5.70 -31.10
N SER A 67 4.25 -6.90 -30.96
CA SER A 67 3.02 -7.29 -31.64
C SER A 67 1.84 -7.14 -30.70
N TYR A 68 0.75 -6.49 -31.12
CA TYR A 68 -0.47 -6.40 -30.30
C TYR A 68 -1.75 -6.46 -31.13
N LEU A 69 -2.86 -6.75 -30.45
CA LEU A 69 -4.20 -6.74 -31.02
C LEU A 69 -4.77 -5.33 -30.99
N THR A 70 -5.12 -4.80 -32.16
CA THR A 70 -5.87 -3.54 -32.30
C THR A 70 -7.35 -3.73 -31.94
N CYS A 71 -8.07 -2.64 -31.68
CA CYS A 71 -9.47 -2.63 -31.21
C CYS A 71 -10.49 -3.32 -32.14
N CYS A 72 -10.09 -3.76 -33.33
CA CYS A 72 -10.90 -4.53 -34.29
C CYS A 72 -10.32 -5.93 -34.59
N GLY A 73 -9.51 -6.50 -33.69
CA GLY A 73 -9.06 -7.90 -33.76
C GLY A 73 -7.98 -8.20 -34.79
N LYS A 74 -7.37 -7.19 -35.43
CA LYS A 74 -6.18 -7.37 -36.28
C LYS A 74 -4.90 -7.20 -35.48
N GLN A 75 -3.96 -8.11 -35.71
CA GLN A 75 -2.58 -8.03 -35.25
C GLN A 75 -1.82 -6.97 -36.05
N ASP A 76 -1.01 -6.16 -35.38
CA ASP A 76 -0.13 -5.17 -36.00
C ASP A 76 1.21 -5.10 -35.24
N GLN A 77 2.25 -4.51 -35.84
CA GLN A 77 3.59 -4.42 -35.24
C GLN A 77 4.12 -2.98 -35.18
N VAL A 78 4.63 -2.60 -34.01
CA VAL A 78 5.25 -1.29 -33.77
C VAL A 78 6.66 -1.45 -33.23
N HIS A 79 7.60 -0.68 -33.75
CA HIS A 79 9.02 -0.70 -33.38
C HIS A 79 9.20 -0.04 -32.00
N CYS A 80 9.83 -0.71 -31.03
CA CYS A 80 9.80 -0.27 -29.61
C CYS A 80 10.46 1.10 -29.33
N MET A 81 11.20 1.66 -30.28
CA MET A 81 11.79 3.02 -30.22
C MET A 81 10.82 4.15 -30.60
N GLN A 82 9.65 3.87 -31.17
CA GLN A 82 8.73 4.89 -31.74
C GLN A 82 7.55 5.28 -30.82
N LEU A 83 7.44 4.69 -29.62
CA LEU A 83 6.32 4.89 -28.68
C LEU A 83 6.43 6.18 -27.84
N ALA A 84 6.99 7.25 -28.39
CA ALA A 84 7.21 8.53 -27.70
C ALA A 84 6.76 9.72 -28.55
N ASN A 85 5.50 10.12 -28.41
CA ASN A 85 4.96 11.36 -28.99
C ASN A 85 4.11 12.11 -27.96
N VAL A 86 4.65 13.23 -27.47
CA VAL A 86 3.94 14.24 -26.67
C VAL A 86 3.73 15.46 -27.55
N ALA A 87 2.55 16.07 -27.49
CA ALA A 87 2.27 17.35 -28.14
C ALA A 87 1.84 18.38 -27.08
N GLN A 88 2.44 19.57 -27.12
CA GLN A 88 2.17 20.64 -26.17
C GLN A 88 1.54 21.83 -26.91
N LYS A 89 0.46 22.35 -26.35
CA LYS A 89 -0.11 23.65 -26.74
C LYS A 89 -0.76 24.29 -25.52
N ASP A 90 -0.65 25.61 -25.39
CA ASP A 90 -1.38 26.42 -24.42
C ASP A 90 -1.31 25.92 -22.95
N ASN A 91 -0.13 25.39 -22.57
CA ASN A 91 0.29 24.98 -21.21
C ASN A 91 -0.42 23.77 -20.55
N ILE A 92 -0.98 22.84 -21.33
CA ILE A 92 -1.44 21.51 -20.85
C ILE A 92 -0.79 20.39 -21.70
N ALA A 93 -0.65 19.17 -21.15
CA ALA A 93 -0.05 18.01 -21.83
C ALA A 93 -0.67 16.68 -21.38
N GLU A 94 -0.98 15.78 -22.33
CA GLU A 94 -1.70 14.51 -22.13
C GLU A 94 -1.17 13.39 -23.08
N PHE A 95 -1.64 12.14 -22.91
CA PHE A 95 -1.05 10.92 -23.51
C PHE A 95 -2.06 10.10 -24.33
N TRP A 96 -1.60 9.41 -25.40
CA TRP A 96 -2.44 8.61 -26.31
C TRP A 96 -2.25 7.11 -26.22
N ASN A 97 -3.37 6.38 -26.31
CA ASN A 97 -3.36 4.93 -26.55
C ASN A 97 -4.49 4.56 -27.54
N THR A 98 -4.10 4.08 -28.72
CA THR A 98 -4.94 3.68 -29.89
C THR A 98 -5.64 4.80 -30.71
N CYS A 99 -5.61 4.62 -32.04
CA CYS A 99 -6.27 5.37 -33.13
C CYS A 99 -5.84 6.85 -33.39
N PRO A 100 -5.51 7.22 -34.66
CA PRO A 100 -5.19 8.60 -35.03
C PRO A 100 -6.44 9.43 -35.43
N PRO A 101 -6.44 10.75 -35.19
CA PRO A 101 -7.51 11.66 -35.63
C PRO A 101 -7.37 12.08 -37.11
N ALA A 102 -8.46 12.64 -37.67
CA ALA A 102 -8.44 13.29 -38.98
C ALA A 102 -7.71 14.65 -38.96
N THR A 103 -7.26 15.10 -40.12
CA THR A 103 -6.43 16.32 -40.29
C THR A 103 -7.08 17.58 -39.72
N GLY A 104 -6.42 18.18 -38.72
CA GLY A 104 -6.80 19.47 -38.11
C GLY A 104 -6.86 19.46 -36.58
N TRP A 105 -6.94 18.28 -35.96
CA TRP A 105 -7.00 18.12 -34.50
C TRP A 105 -6.01 17.06 -34.00
N ILE A 106 -5.62 17.17 -32.74
CA ILE A 106 -4.98 16.09 -31.97
C ILE A 106 -6.07 15.47 -31.08
N ALA A 107 -6.05 14.16 -30.87
CA ALA A 107 -7.10 13.45 -30.14
C ALA A 107 -7.10 13.77 -28.63
N PHE A 108 -8.26 13.58 -27.97
CA PHE A 108 -8.33 13.43 -26.52
C PHE A 108 -9.39 12.38 -26.08
N THR A 109 -9.07 11.57 -25.08
CA THR A 109 -9.97 10.79 -24.19
C THR A 109 -9.15 10.02 -23.14
N PRO A 110 -9.70 9.64 -21.96
CA PRO A 110 -10.97 10.03 -21.34
C PRO A 110 -10.77 10.73 -19.98
N PRO A 111 -11.86 11.16 -19.32
CA PRO A 111 -12.29 10.35 -18.17
C PRO A 111 -13.75 9.86 -18.28
N THR A 112 -14.07 8.82 -17.50
CA THR A 112 -15.43 8.28 -17.37
C THR A 112 -16.29 9.16 -16.47
N SER A 113 -16.84 10.25 -17.02
CA SER A 113 -17.86 11.07 -16.36
C SER A 113 -19.22 10.89 -17.04
N ASP A 114 -20.10 10.11 -16.40
CA ASP A 114 -21.53 10.16 -16.66
C ASP A 114 -22.14 11.50 -16.18
N CYS A 115 -23.44 11.71 -16.44
CA CYS A 115 -24.13 12.94 -16.04
C CYS A 115 -24.35 13.08 -14.52
N ASP A 116 -24.25 12.02 -13.74
CA ASP A 116 -24.47 12.02 -12.29
C ASP A 116 -23.21 12.54 -11.57
N GLN A 117 -22.02 12.12 -12.03
CA GLN A 117 -20.74 12.64 -11.54
C GLN A 117 -20.60 14.16 -11.73
N VAL A 118 -21.03 14.68 -12.89
CA VAL A 118 -21.06 16.14 -13.15
C VAL A 118 -22.35 16.82 -12.67
N LYS A 119 -23.29 16.08 -12.07
CA LYS A 119 -24.54 16.57 -11.48
C LYS A 119 -25.42 17.39 -12.44
N CYS A 120 -25.40 17.06 -13.73
CA CYS A 120 -25.94 17.85 -14.85
C CYS A 120 -27.36 18.38 -14.58
N GLU A 121 -28.29 17.49 -14.24
CA GLU A 121 -29.71 17.81 -14.10
C GLU A 121 -30.00 18.69 -12.88
N SER A 122 -29.27 18.48 -11.78
CA SER A 122 -29.37 19.33 -10.58
C SER A 122 -28.79 20.73 -10.77
N GLN A 123 -28.06 20.98 -11.85
CA GLN A 123 -27.59 22.30 -12.27
C GLN A 123 -28.51 22.95 -13.33
N GLY A 124 -29.64 22.31 -13.68
CA GLY A 124 -30.56 22.78 -14.71
C GLY A 124 -30.14 22.45 -16.14
N GLY A 125 -29.17 21.55 -16.32
CA GLY A 125 -28.76 21.04 -17.62
C GLY A 125 -29.55 19.79 -18.02
N LYS A 126 -29.73 19.56 -19.32
CA LYS A 126 -30.30 18.33 -19.88
C LYS A 126 -29.18 17.36 -20.27
N CYS A 127 -29.22 16.14 -19.73
CA CYS A 127 -28.35 15.06 -20.13
C CYS A 127 -28.87 14.36 -21.41
N GLU A 128 -27.98 14.10 -22.38
CA GLU A 128 -28.29 13.32 -23.58
C GLU A 128 -27.17 12.31 -23.90
N TRP A 129 -27.53 11.06 -24.18
CA TRP A 129 -26.58 10.02 -24.63
C TRP A 129 -26.44 10.05 -26.15
N ILE A 130 -25.20 10.14 -26.62
CA ILE A 130 -24.87 10.39 -28.03
C ILE A 130 -24.00 9.27 -28.58
N THR A 131 -24.45 8.67 -29.69
CA THR A 131 -23.68 7.76 -30.53
C THR A 131 -23.00 8.55 -31.66
N PRO A 132 -21.68 8.41 -31.90
CA PRO A 132 -21.01 9.03 -33.03
C PRO A 132 -21.62 8.56 -34.36
N SER A 133 -22.15 9.49 -35.16
CA SER A 133 -22.80 9.19 -36.45
C SER A 133 -21.88 8.51 -37.47
N LEU A 134 -20.56 8.64 -37.32
CA LEU A 134 -19.53 8.01 -38.14
C LEU A 134 -19.39 6.49 -37.93
N CYS A 135 -19.90 5.93 -36.82
CA CYS A 135 -19.88 4.48 -36.56
C CYS A 135 -21.24 3.88 -36.18
N ALA A 136 -22.30 4.69 -36.14
CA ALA A 136 -23.63 4.29 -35.70
C ALA A 136 -24.17 3.09 -36.52
N GLY A 137 -24.61 2.04 -35.81
CA GLY A 137 -25.05 0.77 -36.40
C GLY A 137 -23.96 -0.31 -36.49
N THR A 138 -22.70 -0.02 -36.13
CA THR A 138 -21.66 -1.05 -35.96
C THR A 138 -21.59 -1.53 -34.50
N SER A 139 -21.13 -2.78 -34.29
CA SER A 139 -21.01 -3.42 -32.96
C SER A 139 -19.95 -2.82 -32.05
N CYS A 140 -19.14 -1.87 -32.55
CA CYS A 140 -17.98 -1.30 -31.85
C CYS A 140 -18.02 0.24 -31.81
N CYS A 141 -19.22 0.85 -31.79
CA CYS A 141 -19.41 2.29 -31.74
C CYS A 141 -19.73 2.76 -30.30
N PRO A 142 -18.79 3.39 -29.58
CA PRO A 142 -19.00 3.78 -28.18
C PRO A 142 -19.95 4.98 -28.06
N THR A 143 -20.88 4.92 -27.12
CA THR A 143 -21.74 6.04 -26.72
C THR A 143 -21.10 6.88 -25.63
N TYR A 144 -21.38 8.19 -25.61
CA TYR A 144 -20.97 9.08 -24.52
C TYR A 144 -22.10 10.03 -24.11
N SER A 145 -22.12 10.44 -22.84
CA SER A 145 -23.07 11.40 -22.30
C SER A 145 -22.64 12.84 -22.56
N ARG A 146 -23.58 13.72 -22.91
CA ARG A 146 -23.41 15.17 -23.04
C ARG A 146 -24.39 15.89 -22.13
N CYS A 147 -23.87 16.75 -21.25
CA CYS A 147 -24.69 17.74 -20.55
C CYS A 147 -24.89 18.98 -21.43
N SER A 148 -26.09 19.56 -21.43
CA SER A 148 -26.43 20.73 -22.23
C SER A 148 -27.28 21.72 -21.45
N PHE A 149 -26.87 22.99 -21.40
CA PHE A 149 -27.61 24.07 -20.74
C PHE A 149 -28.21 25.00 -21.80
N GLY A 150 -29.46 25.43 -21.61
CA GLY A 150 -30.15 26.29 -22.57
C GLY A 150 -29.56 27.71 -22.60
N SER A 151 -29.01 28.12 -23.75
CA SER A 151 -28.53 29.50 -23.93
C SER A 151 -29.68 30.50 -23.88
N PRO A 152 -29.51 31.66 -23.20
CA PRO A 152 -30.58 32.65 -23.06
C PRO A 152 -30.85 33.39 -24.37
N SER A 153 -32.12 33.45 -24.79
CA SER A 153 -32.57 34.24 -25.94
C SER A 153 -32.63 35.73 -25.59
N THR A 154 -31.80 36.55 -26.22
CA THR A 154 -31.76 38.01 -25.98
C THR A 154 -32.78 38.77 -26.83
N SER A 155 -33.81 39.33 -26.22
CA SER A 155 -34.53 40.51 -26.77
C SER A 155 -35.26 41.33 -25.70
N THR A 156 -34.73 42.53 -25.44
CA THR A 156 -35.45 43.79 -25.06
C THR A 156 -36.41 43.82 -23.86
N THR A 157 -35.97 44.51 -22.78
CA THR A 157 -36.68 45.59 -22.01
C THR A 157 -38.11 45.39 -21.48
N SER A 158 -38.50 45.86 -20.28
CA SER A 158 -37.92 46.89 -19.38
C SER A 158 -38.41 46.76 -17.91
N SER A 159 -37.79 47.53 -17.00
CA SER A 159 -38.27 47.94 -15.64
C SER A 159 -38.49 46.83 -14.57
N SER A 160 -38.23 47.05 -13.28
CA SER A 160 -37.48 48.11 -12.56
C SER A 160 -37.37 47.77 -11.06
N SER A 161 -36.20 48.02 -10.42
CA SER A 161 -35.98 48.34 -8.97
C SER A 161 -36.53 47.37 -7.87
N SER A 162 -35.88 47.06 -6.74
CA SER A 162 -34.90 47.81 -5.92
C SER A 162 -34.04 46.89 -5.01
N SER A 163 -32.95 47.44 -4.43
CA SER A 163 -32.35 47.15 -3.09
C SER A 163 -32.51 45.75 -2.46
N SER A 164 -31.44 44.96 -2.28
CA SER A 164 -30.51 44.97 -1.11
C SER A 164 -31.20 44.90 0.27
N SER A 165 -30.84 43.96 1.17
CA SER A 165 -29.57 44.02 1.93
C SER A 165 -29.16 42.67 2.59
N ILE A 166 -27.92 42.60 3.08
CA ILE A 166 -27.34 41.47 3.86
C ILE A 166 -27.43 41.77 5.36
N SER A 167 -27.80 40.80 6.22
CA SER A 167 -27.11 40.50 7.50
C SER A 167 -27.74 39.38 8.37
N SER A 168 -26.88 38.39 8.70
CA SER A 168 -26.73 37.66 9.97
C SER A 168 -27.87 37.47 11.00
N SER A 169 -28.10 36.17 11.31
CA SER A 169 -27.87 35.53 12.64
C SER A 169 -29.00 35.27 13.67
N THR A 170 -28.88 34.06 14.25
CA THR A 170 -29.31 33.58 15.59
C THR A 170 -30.79 33.32 15.92
N THR A 171 -31.00 32.11 16.48
CA THR A 171 -31.91 31.66 17.58
C THR A 171 -32.93 32.67 18.17
N THR A 172 -34.13 32.24 18.61
CA THR A 172 -34.37 31.07 19.49
C THR A 172 -35.85 30.62 19.51
N SER A 173 -36.08 29.32 19.79
CA SER A 173 -37.21 28.66 20.51
C SER A 173 -38.65 29.24 20.59
N SER A 174 -39.61 28.30 20.64
CA SER A 174 -40.94 28.34 21.33
C SER A 174 -42.05 29.20 20.70
N SER A 175 -43.36 28.87 20.81
CA SER A 175 -44.05 27.61 21.16
C SER A 175 -45.57 27.74 20.93
N SER A 176 -46.29 26.62 20.70
CA SER A 176 -47.79 26.53 20.61
C SER A 176 -48.42 27.38 19.49
N SER A 177 -49.64 27.19 18.98
CA SER A 177 -50.79 26.25 19.15
C SER A 177 -51.67 26.41 17.88
N SER A 178 -52.63 25.57 17.47
CA SER A 178 -53.25 24.31 17.94
C SER A 178 -54.11 23.75 16.77
N SER A 179 -54.73 22.56 16.93
CA SER A 179 -56.04 22.14 16.36
C SER A 179 -56.39 22.39 14.86
N SER A 180 -56.93 21.45 14.09
CA SER A 180 -57.41 20.07 14.38
C SER A 180 -57.95 19.43 13.10
N SER A 181 -58.02 18.08 13.06
CA SER A 181 -58.94 17.25 12.24
C SER A 181 -58.82 17.34 10.69
N SER A 182 -59.05 16.30 9.88
CA SER A 182 -59.80 15.04 10.10
C SER A 182 -59.22 13.84 9.33
N SER A 183 -59.74 12.65 9.67
CA SER A 183 -59.97 11.43 8.87
C SER A 183 -60.02 11.55 7.32
N SER A 184 -59.79 10.50 6.51
CA SER A 184 -59.23 9.13 6.69
C SER A 184 -59.30 8.37 5.34
N SER A 185 -58.64 7.20 5.23
CA SER A 185 -59.02 6.04 4.35
C SER A 185 -59.06 6.25 2.81
N ILE A 186 -59.06 5.26 1.90
CA ILE A 186 -58.66 3.82 1.82
C ILE A 186 -58.55 3.48 0.30
N SER A 187 -57.67 2.53 -0.12
CA SER A 187 -57.68 1.83 -1.44
C SER A 187 -57.47 2.67 -2.73
N SER A 188 -57.19 2.11 -3.92
CA SER A 188 -56.37 0.94 -4.33
C SER A 188 -56.14 0.95 -5.88
N SER A 189 -55.32 0.01 -6.38
CA SER A 189 -55.44 -0.67 -7.70
C SER A 189 -55.38 0.12 -9.03
N THR A 190 -54.37 -0.21 -9.86
CA THR A 190 -54.41 -0.69 -11.29
C THR A 190 -55.39 -0.04 -12.30
N THR A 191 -55.12 0.14 -13.62
CA THR A 191 -54.39 -0.73 -14.59
C THR A 191 -54.06 -0.02 -15.94
N THR A 192 -52.95 -0.41 -16.59
CA THR A 192 -52.65 -0.51 -18.05
C THR A 192 -53.27 0.40 -19.17
N SER A 193 -52.38 1.17 -19.83
CA SER A 193 -52.02 1.15 -21.28
C SER A 193 -52.88 1.71 -22.46
N LYS A 194 -52.26 2.66 -23.22
CA LYS A 194 -52.26 2.86 -24.71
C LYS A 194 -53.61 3.23 -25.40
N PRO A 195 -53.70 3.55 -26.74
CA PRO A 195 -52.71 3.51 -27.86
C PRO A 195 -52.65 4.76 -28.82
N SER A 196 -51.77 4.70 -29.85
CA SER A 196 -51.87 5.28 -31.24
C SER A 196 -52.07 6.81 -31.50
N SER A 197 -51.71 7.43 -32.64
CA SER A 197 -50.83 7.13 -33.81
C SER A 197 -50.76 8.34 -34.78
N THR A 198 -49.90 8.29 -35.83
CA THR A 198 -49.94 9.09 -37.11
C THR A 198 -49.74 10.63 -36.99
N THR A 199 -49.13 11.42 -37.90
CA THR A 199 -48.67 11.34 -39.33
C THR A 199 -47.59 12.46 -39.57
N SER A 200 -46.94 12.79 -40.71
CA SER A 200 -46.93 12.36 -42.14
C SER A 200 -45.54 12.56 -42.86
N LYS A 201 -45.41 13.52 -43.82
CA LYS A 201 -44.34 13.78 -44.84
C LYS A 201 -44.75 15.02 -45.72
N PRO A 202 -44.01 15.51 -46.76
CA PRO A 202 -42.55 15.59 -47.09
C PRO A 202 -42.12 16.96 -47.77
N SER A 203 -41.02 16.96 -48.56
CA SER A 203 -40.59 17.88 -49.69
C SER A 203 -39.55 19.01 -49.40
N SER A 204 -38.66 19.47 -50.33
CA SER A 204 -38.03 18.85 -51.53
C SER A 204 -36.84 19.66 -52.16
N THR A 205 -35.69 19.01 -52.43
CA THR A 205 -34.70 19.14 -53.57
C THR A 205 -34.26 20.48 -54.22
N SER A 206 -32.92 20.70 -54.34
CA SER A 206 -32.11 21.22 -55.51
C SER A 206 -30.70 21.73 -55.07
N SER A 207 -29.75 22.15 -55.93
CA SER A 207 -28.90 21.35 -56.87
C SER A 207 -27.49 21.97 -57.08
N LYS A 208 -26.52 21.24 -57.70
CA LYS A 208 -25.07 21.59 -57.98
C LYS A 208 -24.89 22.52 -59.23
N PRO A 209 -23.67 22.88 -59.80
CA PRO A 209 -22.26 22.43 -59.59
C PRO A 209 -21.07 23.45 -59.79
N SER A 210 -19.82 22.91 -59.90
CA SER A 210 -18.56 23.46 -60.52
C SER A 210 -17.72 24.54 -59.77
N SER A 211 -16.37 24.66 -59.89
CA SER A 211 -15.29 23.82 -60.50
C SER A 211 -13.84 24.23 -60.12
N SER A 212 -12.90 23.26 -60.04
CA SER A 212 -11.41 23.38 -60.14
C SER A 212 -10.66 24.24 -59.09
N SER A 213 -9.34 24.09 -58.84
CA SER A 213 -8.25 23.34 -59.52
C SER A 213 -7.32 22.60 -58.53
N SER A 214 -6.26 21.95 -59.02
CA SER A 214 -5.44 20.96 -58.26
C SER A 214 -3.93 21.19 -58.35
N SER A 215 -3.21 20.82 -57.29
CA SER A 215 -1.76 20.57 -57.28
C SER A 215 -1.43 19.46 -56.25
N PHE A 216 -0.95 18.31 -56.70
CA PHE A 216 -0.42 17.24 -55.84
C PHE A 216 1.10 17.34 -55.76
N GLY A 217 1.67 17.18 -54.56
CA GLY A 217 3.11 17.06 -54.34
C GLY A 217 3.42 15.95 -53.33
N PHE A 218 4.16 14.93 -53.75
CA PHE A 218 4.60 13.84 -52.87
C PHE A 218 5.87 14.27 -52.11
N PRO A 219 5.93 14.13 -50.77
CA PRO A 219 7.18 14.22 -50.04
C PRO A 219 8.01 12.94 -50.28
N VAL A 220 9.14 13.08 -50.97
CA VAL A 220 10.14 12.01 -51.08
C VAL A 220 10.79 11.82 -49.70
N VAL A 221 10.65 10.62 -49.12
CA VAL A 221 11.31 10.27 -47.86
C VAL A 221 12.78 9.99 -48.14
N TYR A 222 13.66 10.89 -47.72
CA TYR A 222 15.10 10.63 -47.67
C TYR A 222 15.42 9.73 -46.47
N VAL A 223 15.82 8.49 -46.74
CA VAL A 223 16.52 7.65 -45.77
C VAL A 223 17.98 8.09 -45.75
N CYS A 224 18.55 8.35 -44.58
CA CYS A 224 19.98 8.58 -44.43
C CYS A 224 20.72 7.25 -44.29
N ASP A 225 21.52 6.89 -45.28
CA ASP A 225 22.33 5.67 -45.26
C ASP A 225 23.39 5.70 -44.15
N VAL A 226 23.45 4.63 -43.34
CA VAL A 226 24.59 4.35 -42.46
C VAL A 226 25.58 3.47 -43.23
N ILE A 227 26.55 4.11 -43.87
CA ILE A 227 27.62 3.40 -44.59
C ILE A 227 28.63 2.82 -43.58
N ILE A 228 28.48 1.55 -43.23
CA ILE A 228 29.53 0.78 -42.55
C ILE A 228 30.55 0.31 -43.58
N VAL A 229 31.73 0.93 -43.59
CA VAL A 229 32.85 0.52 -44.48
C VAL A 229 33.51 -0.75 -43.94
N LEU A 230 33.01 -1.92 -44.35
CA LEU A 230 33.69 -3.20 -44.10
C LEU A 230 34.90 -3.36 -45.03
N LYS A 231 36.10 -3.22 -44.47
CA LYS A 231 37.38 -3.39 -45.16
C LYS A 231 37.72 -4.87 -45.32
N THR A 232 37.27 -5.50 -46.42
CA THR A 232 37.72 -6.83 -46.82
C THR A 232 39.04 -6.76 -47.61
N SER A 233 39.93 -7.72 -47.38
CA SER A 233 41.31 -7.70 -47.88
C SER A 233 41.53 -8.64 -49.06
N SER A 234 41.20 -8.20 -50.28
CA SER A 234 41.60 -8.88 -51.53
C SER A 234 41.54 -7.94 -52.74
N SER A 235 42.70 -7.49 -53.20
CA SER A 235 42.92 -6.83 -54.50
C SER A 235 43.17 -7.87 -55.61
N PRO A 236 43.24 -7.50 -56.91
CA PRO A 236 42.86 -6.22 -57.54
C PRO A 236 42.07 -6.36 -58.88
N SER A 237 41.24 -5.37 -59.22
CA SER A 237 41.08 -4.90 -60.60
C SER A 237 40.49 -3.48 -60.62
N PHE A 238 41.23 -2.52 -61.18
CA PHE A 238 40.80 -1.12 -61.24
C PHE A 238 41.29 -0.48 -62.55
N SER A 239 40.37 -0.24 -63.48
CA SER A 239 40.66 0.43 -64.75
C SER A 239 39.36 0.86 -65.43
N SER A 240 39.32 2.10 -65.97
CA SER A 240 38.25 2.64 -66.83
C SER A 240 36.88 2.85 -66.13
N PHE A 241 36.24 4.02 -66.21
CA PHE A 241 36.64 5.33 -66.71
C PHE A 241 35.85 6.40 -65.95
N ASN A 242 36.47 7.50 -65.54
CA ASN A 242 35.75 8.69 -65.08
C ASN A 242 36.30 9.91 -65.83
N ASN A 243 35.44 10.57 -66.61
CA ASN A 243 35.60 11.96 -67.03
C ASN A 243 34.27 12.50 -67.56
N ASN A 244 34.04 13.79 -67.31
CA ASN A 244 32.90 14.61 -67.77
C ASN A 244 31.55 14.40 -67.07
N ILE A 245 31.39 15.00 -65.87
CA ILE A 245 30.35 16.02 -65.56
C ILE A 245 30.82 16.77 -64.28
N THR A 246 31.68 17.78 -64.46
CA THR A 246 32.23 18.59 -63.35
C THR A 246 32.28 20.09 -63.68
N PRO A 247 31.14 20.76 -63.89
CA PRO A 247 31.07 22.18 -63.49
C PRO A 247 29.76 22.61 -62.79
N LEU A 248 28.72 21.78 -62.70
CA LEU A 248 27.40 22.20 -62.17
C LEU A 248 27.17 21.92 -60.68
N TYR A 249 27.96 21.05 -60.03
CA TYR A 249 27.68 20.59 -58.66
C TYR A 249 28.11 21.57 -57.54
N ASN A 250 29.13 22.39 -57.79
CA ASN A 250 29.84 23.10 -56.71
C ASN A 250 29.13 24.35 -56.17
N ASN A 251 28.30 25.03 -56.96
CA ASN A 251 27.66 26.30 -56.53
C ASN A 251 26.43 26.12 -55.64
N HIS A 252 25.69 25.00 -55.77
CA HIS A 252 24.57 24.72 -54.87
C HIS A 252 25.02 24.21 -53.51
N HIS A 253 26.11 23.42 -53.44
CA HIS A 253 26.55 22.80 -52.19
C HIS A 253 26.98 23.82 -51.12
N GLN A 254 27.77 24.85 -51.49
CA GLN A 254 28.30 25.81 -50.52
C GLN A 254 27.23 26.71 -49.88
N ARG A 255 26.19 27.11 -50.63
CA ARG A 255 25.09 27.92 -50.07
C ARG A 255 24.25 27.09 -49.10
N SER A 256 23.91 25.85 -49.45
CA SER A 256 23.15 24.95 -48.58
C SER A 256 23.89 24.60 -47.29
N THR A 257 25.17 24.24 -47.34
CA THR A 257 25.94 23.90 -46.13
C THR A 257 26.11 25.09 -45.19
N THR A 258 26.26 26.31 -45.72
CA THR A 258 26.39 27.52 -44.88
C THR A 258 25.07 27.84 -44.17
N PHE A 259 23.94 27.70 -44.87
CA PHE A 259 22.61 27.96 -44.30
C PHE A 259 22.23 26.92 -43.24
N ILE A 260 22.40 25.62 -43.54
CA ILE A 260 22.10 24.51 -42.62
C ILE A 260 22.94 24.59 -41.34
N ASN A 261 24.26 24.81 -41.44
CA ASN A 261 25.13 24.98 -40.27
C ASN A 261 24.75 26.18 -39.40
N THR A 262 24.21 27.25 -40.00
CA THR A 262 23.77 28.46 -39.27
C THR A 262 22.46 28.23 -38.52
N ILE A 263 21.51 27.50 -39.13
CA ILE A 263 20.23 27.14 -38.49
C ILE A 263 20.47 26.11 -37.38
N GLN A 264 21.16 25.00 -37.66
CA GLN A 264 21.46 23.98 -36.65
C GLN A 264 22.21 24.57 -35.44
N LYS A 265 23.21 25.44 -35.64
CA LYS A 265 23.87 26.11 -34.51
C LYS A 265 22.94 27.01 -33.71
N ARG A 266 22.02 27.75 -34.35
CA ARG A 266 21.05 28.60 -33.64
C ARG A 266 20.03 27.78 -32.84
N GLU A 267 19.46 26.74 -33.44
CA GLU A 267 18.44 25.91 -32.80
C GLU A 267 19.01 25.04 -31.67
N ILE A 268 20.18 24.41 -31.88
CA ILE A 268 20.87 23.66 -30.83
C ILE A 268 21.24 24.59 -29.66
N THR A 269 21.79 25.78 -29.92
CA THR A 269 22.11 26.75 -28.85
C THR A 269 20.84 27.18 -28.08
N SER A 270 19.71 27.32 -28.76
CA SER A 270 18.41 27.64 -28.14
C SER A 270 17.92 26.51 -27.22
N ILE A 271 17.97 25.26 -27.69
CA ILE A 271 17.51 24.09 -26.92
C ILE A 271 18.44 23.82 -25.74
N THR A 272 19.77 23.91 -25.91
CA THR A 272 20.74 23.79 -24.81
C THR A 272 20.55 24.91 -23.78
N SER A 273 20.24 26.14 -24.20
CA SER A 273 19.90 27.25 -23.30
C SER A 273 18.63 26.95 -22.48
N MET A 274 17.56 26.47 -23.13
CA MET A 274 16.30 26.15 -22.46
C MET A 274 16.40 24.99 -21.45
N MET A 275 17.27 24.00 -21.70
CA MET A 275 17.48 22.88 -20.77
C MET A 275 18.42 23.22 -19.58
N SER A 276 19.05 24.39 -19.54
CA SER A 276 20.17 24.68 -18.62
C SER A 276 19.80 25.45 -17.33
N ASN A 277 18.55 25.90 -17.13
CA ASN A 277 18.20 26.81 -16.03
C ASN A 277 17.68 26.15 -14.73
N ASN A 278 17.50 24.82 -14.70
CA ASN A 278 17.12 24.09 -13.48
C ASN A 278 18.31 23.93 -12.53
N THR A 279 18.69 25.03 -11.86
CA THR A 279 19.75 25.02 -10.85
C THR A 279 19.33 24.26 -9.59
N VAL A 280 20.25 23.48 -9.00
CA VAL A 280 20.00 22.74 -7.75
C VAL A 280 19.84 23.72 -6.60
N SER A 281 18.61 23.84 -6.08
CA SER A 281 18.28 24.77 -5.01
C SER A 281 18.86 24.31 -3.67
N ASN A 282 19.96 24.92 -3.25
CA ASN A 282 20.56 24.70 -1.92
C ASN A 282 19.72 25.27 -0.75
N LYS A 283 18.49 25.76 -1.00
CA LYS A 283 17.57 26.34 0.02
C LYS A 283 17.36 25.45 1.25
N HIS A 284 17.43 24.13 1.08
CA HIS A 284 17.25 23.14 2.14
C HIS A 284 18.54 22.38 2.51
N LYS A 285 19.70 22.79 1.98
CA LYS A 285 21.01 22.22 2.31
C LYS A 285 21.54 22.86 3.60
N ILE A 286 21.01 22.42 4.73
CA ILE A 286 21.51 22.78 6.06
C ILE A 286 22.83 22.07 6.39
N ALA A 287 23.64 22.69 7.26
CA ALA A 287 24.80 22.04 7.86
C ALA A 287 24.39 21.36 9.17
N CYS A 288 24.32 20.03 9.18
CA CYS A 288 24.12 19.24 10.39
C CYS A 288 25.47 18.85 11.02
N GLY A 289 25.59 19.00 12.33
CA GLY A 289 26.63 18.31 13.11
C GLY A 289 26.19 16.90 13.51
N ASP A 290 27.05 16.19 14.24
CA ASP A 290 26.77 14.84 14.72
C ASP A 290 25.46 14.77 15.53
N MET A 291 24.62 13.76 15.23
CA MET A 291 23.39 13.53 15.99
C MET A 291 23.71 12.99 17.39
N LYS A 292 23.48 13.82 18.42
CA LYS A 292 23.70 13.45 19.84
C LYS A 292 22.35 13.36 20.55
N LEU A 293 21.83 12.14 20.67
CA LEU A 293 20.60 11.84 21.43
C LEU A 293 20.94 11.50 22.89
N PRO A 294 20.12 11.91 23.87
CA PRO A 294 20.31 11.54 25.27
C PRO A 294 19.92 10.08 25.51
N VAL A 295 20.65 9.40 26.39
CA VAL A 295 20.22 8.09 26.92
C VAL A 295 19.10 8.33 27.93
N ARG A 296 17.95 7.68 27.74
CA ARG A 296 16.76 7.78 28.61
C ARG A 296 16.28 6.39 29.01
N LEU A 297 15.72 6.27 30.21
CA LEU A 297 15.00 5.08 30.67
C LEU A 297 13.52 5.25 30.32
N LEU A 298 13.05 4.48 29.34
CA LEU A 298 11.74 4.63 28.71
C LEU A 298 10.69 3.78 29.43
N LEU A 299 10.05 4.38 30.44
CA LEU A 299 8.97 3.79 31.24
C LEU A 299 7.62 4.43 30.89
N GLY A 300 7.50 4.96 29.66
CA GLY A 300 6.22 5.32 29.06
C GLY A 300 5.46 4.10 28.52
N PRO A 301 4.31 4.30 27.86
CA PRO A 301 3.46 3.24 27.31
C PRO A 301 4.00 2.55 26.05
N GLY A 302 5.32 2.64 25.81
CA GLY A 302 6.00 2.34 24.56
C GLY A 302 6.38 3.61 23.77
N PRO A 303 7.52 3.62 23.05
CA PRO A 303 8.48 2.52 22.92
C PRO A 303 9.23 2.24 24.23
N SER A 304 9.55 0.96 24.50
CA SER A 304 10.52 0.61 25.54
C SER A 304 11.95 0.88 25.05
N ASN A 305 12.94 0.74 25.95
CA ASN A 305 14.32 0.55 25.49
C ASN A 305 14.45 -0.78 24.73
N LEU A 306 15.42 -0.85 23.82
CA LEU A 306 15.77 -2.07 23.09
C LEU A 306 16.67 -2.98 23.94
N HIS A 307 16.54 -4.29 23.77
CA HIS A 307 17.52 -5.23 24.31
C HIS A 307 18.87 -5.11 23.55
N PRO A 308 20.06 -5.23 24.18
CA PRO A 308 21.33 -5.02 23.49
C PRO A 308 21.56 -5.88 22.24
N ARG A 309 21.17 -7.18 22.27
CA ARG A 309 21.23 -8.08 21.09
C ARG A 309 20.36 -7.57 19.93
N VAL A 310 19.18 -7.04 20.23
CA VAL A 310 18.25 -6.45 19.24
C VAL A 310 18.86 -5.21 18.59
N ASN A 311 19.47 -4.34 19.40
CA ASN A 311 20.11 -3.13 18.92
C ASN A 311 21.30 -3.42 17.99
N GLN A 312 22.04 -4.51 18.24
CA GLN A 312 23.10 -4.98 17.35
C GLN A 312 22.57 -5.42 15.98
N GLN A 313 21.40 -6.06 15.91
CA GLN A 313 20.83 -6.50 14.63
C GLN A 313 20.30 -5.37 13.74
N LEU A 314 20.00 -4.20 14.31
CA LEU A 314 19.61 -3.02 13.52
C LEU A 314 20.73 -2.51 12.60
N ILE A 315 22.00 -2.80 12.92
CA ILE A 315 23.17 -2.39 12.12
C ILE A 315 23.76 -3.53 11.26
N SER A 316 23.09 -4.68 11.19
CA SER A 316 23.49 -5.81 10.34
C SER A 316 23.43 -5.45 8.84
N SER A 317 24.28 -6.07 8.04
CA SER A 317 24.38 -5.79 6.60
C SER A 317 23.10 -6.16 5.84
N MET A 318 22.76 -5.35 4.83
CA MET A 318 21.71 -5.68 3.88
C MET A 318 22.12 -6.87 2.99
N VAL A 319 21.18 -7.79 2.78
CA VAL A 319 21.22 -8.79 1.69
C VAL A 319 20.01 -8.58 0.77
N GLY A 320 19.98 -9.24 -0.39
CA GLY A 320 18.84 -9.15 -1.30
C GLY A 320 17.57 -9.75 -0.69
N TYR A 321 16.40 -9.20 -1.03
CA TYR A 321 15.11 -9.73 -0.55
C TYR A 321 14.77 -11.13 -1.11
N THR A 322 15.53 -11.60 -2.10
CA THR A 322 15.48 -12.97 -2.65
C THR A 322 16.65 -13.86 -2.22
N ASP A 323 17.51 -13.38 -1.31
CA ASP A 323 18.69 -14.13 -0.85
C ASP A 323 18.27 -15.31 0.04
N ALA A 324 18.90 -16.48 -0.14
CA ALA A 324 18.59 -17.66 0.65
C ALA A 324 18.86 -17.47 2.16
N SER A 325 19.81 -16.62 2.53
CA SER A 325 20.03 -16.21 3.93
C SER A 325 18.89 -15.35 4.47
N TYR A 326 18.27 -14.52 3.62
CA TYR A 326 17.10 -13.73 3.98
C TYR A 326 15.85 -14.60 4.15
N TYR A 327 15.61 -15.56 3.26
CA TYR A 327 14.51 -16.52 3.40
C TYR A 327 14.65 -17.34 4.70
N LYS A 328 15.86 -17.81 5.03
CA LYS A 328 16.10 -18.48 6.33
C LYS A 328 15.71 -17.59 7.53
N VAL A 329 16.04 -16.30 7.49
CA VAL A 329 15.60 -15.34 8.52
C VAL A 329 14.08 -15.21 8.55
N MET A 330 13.41 -15.14 7.40
CA MET A 330 11.95 -15.05 7.33
C MET A 330 11.30 -16.28 8.00
N ASP A 331 11.77 -17.48 7.66
CA ASP A 331 11.23 -18.74 8.19
C ASP A 331 11.48 -18.89 9.70
N GLU A 332 12.71 -18.64 10.16
CA GLU A 332 13.01 -18.60 11.61
C GLU A 332 12.18 -17.54 12.36
N THR A 333 11.83 -16.43 11.71
CA THR A 333 10.95 -15.41 12.30
C THR A 333 9.52 -15.93 12.44
N MET A 334 8.98 -16.66 11.45
CA MET A 334 7.63 -17.23 11.55
C MET A 334 7.53 -18.26 12.68
N GLU A 335 8.51 -19.16 12.82
CA GLU A 335 8.52 -20.13 13.93
C GLU A 335 8.63 -19.46 15.31
N LEU A 336 9.51 -18.46 15.45
CA LEU A 336 9.63 -17.69 16.69
C LEU A 336 8.35 -16.92 17.02
N LEU A 337 7.63 -16.41 16.02
CA LEU A 337 6.34 -15.77 16.22
C LEU A 337 5.23 -16.76 16.61
N ARG A 338 5.20 -17.98 16.06
CA ARG A 338 4.29 -19.06 16.50
C ARG A 338 4.51 -19.41 17.97
N TYR A 339 5.77 -19.53 18.40
CA TYR A 339 6.11 -19.65 19.81
C TYR A 339 5.60 -18.46 20.65
N LEU A 340 5.86 -17.22 20.23
CA LEU A 340 5.44 -16.00 20.95
C LEU A 340 3.92 -15.88 21.13
N PHE A 341 3.14 -16.26 20.10
CA PHE A 341 1.67 -16.24 20.13
C PHE A 341 1.05 -17.47 20.83
N GLN A 342 1.84 -18.54 21.03
CA GLN A 342 1.37 -19.88 21.42
C GLN A 342 0.29 -20.37 20.45
N THR A 343 0.71 -20.60 19.20
CA THR A 343 -0.15 -21.01 18.08
C THR A 343 0.57 -21.90 17.06
N ASP A 344 -0.14 -22.86 16.49
CA ASP A 344 0.30 -23.65 15.34
C ASP A 344 -0.12 -23.01 13.99
N ASN A 345 -0.81 -21.86 14.01
CA ASN A 345 -1.30 -21.16 12.81
C ASN A 345 -0.18 -20.92 11.77
N HIS A 346 -0.34 -21.47 10.56
CA HIS A 346 0.69 -21.34 9.52
C HIS A 346 0.87 -19.88 9.08
N PHE A 347 -0.21 -19.11 8.92
CA PHE A 347 -0.14 -17.67 8.62
C PHE A 347 0.16 -16.86 9.90
N THR A 348 1.43 -16.85 10.28
CA THR A 348 1.97 -16.11 11.44
C THR A 348 3.20 -15.32 11.00
N ILE A 349 3.06 -14.02 10.77
CA ILE A 349 4.02 -13.20 10.00
C ILE A 349 4.24 -11.79 10.62
N PRO A 350 5.37 -11.13 10.32
CA PRO A 350 5.58 -9.73 10.67
C PRO A 350 5.08 -8.77 9.57
N ILE A 351 4.28 -7.78 9.97
CA ILE A 351 3.81 -6.68 9.11
C ILE A 351 4.80 -5.52 9.12
N SER A 352 5.10 -5.00 7.92
CA SER A 352 5.97 -3.86 7.64
C SER A 352 5.36 -2.51 8.08
N GLY A 353 5.09 -2.36 9.37
CA GLY A 353 4.62 -1.14 9.99
C GLY A 353 4.54 -1.26 11.51
N ALA A 354 4.31 -0.14 12.22
CA ALA A 354 4.03 -0.18 13.66
C ALA A 354 2.71 -0.92 13.96
N GLY A 355 2.43 -1.30 15.21
CA GLY A 355 1.24 -2.11 15.59
C GLY A 355 -0.12 -1.65 15.05
N THR A 356 -0.30 -0.37 14.74
CA THR A 356 -1.49 0.15 14.02
C THR A 356 -1.68 -0.46 12.62
N ALA A 357 -0.60 -0.84 11.93
CA ALA A 357 -0.65 -1.51 10.63
C ALA A 357 -1.10 -2.97 10.75
N ALA A 358 -0.65 -3.71 11.78
CA ALA A 358 -1.17 -5.05 12.04
C ALA A 358 -2.64 -5.03 12.50
N MET A 359 -3.03 -4.05 13.34
CA MET A 359 -4.42 -3.73 13.66
C MET A 359 -5.26 -3.51 12.39
N GLU A 360 -4.80 -2.64 11.50
CA GLU A 360 -5.49 -2.33 10.24
C GLU A 360 -5.49 -3.52 9.26
N THR A 361 -4.45 -4.35 9.27
CA THR A 361 -4.40 -5.62 8.50
C THR A 361 -5.53 -6.54 8.95
N CYS A 362 -5.73 -6.73 10.26
CA CYS A 362 -6.83 -7.53 10.77
C CYS A 362 -8.20 -6.96 10.33
N VAL A 363 -8.41 -5.66 10.51
CA VAL A 363 -9.69 -5.01 10.17
C VAL A 363 -9.99 -5.06 8.66
N ALA A 364 -9.02 -4.70 7.81
CA ALA A 364 -9.19 -4.63 6.36
C ALA A 364 -9.47 -5.99 5.71
N ASN A 365 -8.87 -7.06 6.24
CA ASN A 365 -9.01 -8.41 5.69
C ASN A 365 -10.29 -9.11 6.20
N LEU A 366 -10.68 -8.91 7.47
CA LEU A 366 -11.78 -9.66 8.11
C LEU A 366 -13.17 -9.02 7.93
N ILE A 367 -13.25 -7.76 7.49
CA ILE A 367 -14.52 -7.04 7.27
C ILE A 367 -14.78 -6.85 5.77
N GLU A 368 -15.99 -7.20 5.33
CA GLU A 368 -16.59 -6.74 4.08
C GLU A 368 -17.78 -5.80 4.38
N PRO A 369 -18.13 -4.85 3.48
CA PRO A 369 -19.38 -4.09 3.60
C PRO A 369 -20.61 -5.02 3.70
N GLY A 370 -21.47 -4.79 4.70
CA GLY A 370 -22.57 -5.70 5.05
C GLY A 370 -22.23 -6.77 6.10
N ASP A 371 -20.97 -6.92 6.52
CA ASP A 371 -20.62 -7.76 7.67
C ASP A 371 -20.95 -7.08 8.98
N LYS A 372 -21.78 -7.74 9.81
CA LYS A 372 -22.00 -7.31 11.19
C LYS A 372 -20.76 -7.53 12.05
N VAL A 373 -20.33 -6.50 12.76
CA VAL A 373 -19.17 -6.52 13.66
C VAL A 373 -19.55 -5.97 15.03
N VAL A 374 -19.08 -6.58 16.11
CA VAL A 374 -19.14 -5.98 17.46
C VAL A 374 -17.75 -5.55 17.87
N CYS A 375 -17.60 -4.28 18.23
CA CYS A 375 -16.36 -3.73 18.79
C CYS A 375 -16.54 -3.52 20.29
N CYS A 376 -15.79 -4.25 21.12
CA CYS A 376 -15.72 -4.06 22.56
C CYS A 376 -14.82 -2.86 22.89
N VAL A 377 -15.41 -1.71 23.22
CA VAL A 377 -14.72 -0.43 23.45
C VAL A 377 -14.66 -0.09 24.94
N SER A 378 -13.47 -0.15 25.53
CA SER A 378 -13.20 0.23 26.94
C SER A 378 -12.03 1.22 27.09
N GLY A 379 -11.49 1.73 25.98
CA GLY A 379 -10.42 2.70 25.96
C GLY A 379 -10.08 3.22 24.56
N PHE A 380 -8.89 3.80 24.41
CA PHE A 380 -8.49 4.52 23.20
C PHE A 380 -8.13 3.60 22.03
N PHE A 381 -7.48 2.46 22.30
CA PHE A 381 -7.05 1.55 21.25
C PHE A 381 -8.23 0.70 20.75
N SER A 382 -9.13 0.32 21.64
CA SER A 382 -10.40 -0.31 21.27
C SER A 382 -11.35 0.62 20.50
N ASP A 383 -11.43 1.91 20.86
CA ASP A 383 -12.18 2.91 20.06
C ASP A 383 -11.57 3.10 18.66
N ARG A 384 -10.25 3.05 18.52
CA ARG A 384 -9.58 3.09 17.21
C ARG A 384 -9.98 1.90 16.33
N ILE A 385 -10.10 0.69 16.89
CA ILE A 385 -10.57 -0.48 16.12
C ILE A 385 -11.98 -0.23 15.59
N TYR A 386 -12.88 0.32 16.41
CA TYR A 386 -14.22 0.73 15.97
C TYR A 386 -14.15 1.79 14.83
N GLN A 387 -13.32 2.84 14.97
CA GLN A 387 -13.13 3.85 13.94
C GLN A 387 -12.56 3.30 12.61
N MET A 388 -11.76 2.22 12.66
CA MET A 388 -11.29 1.52 11.47
C MET A 388 -12.37 0.62 10.88
N ALA A 389 -13.09 -0.14 11.70
CA ALA A 389 -14.18 -1.01 11.27
C ALA A 389 -15.28 -0.23 10.52
N VAL A 390 -15.61 0.98 10.99
CA VAL A 390 -16.55 1.92 10.34
C VAL A 390 -16.05 2.44 8.97
N ARG A 391 -14.76 2.31 8.65
CA ARG A 391 -14.17 2.71 7.35
C ARG A 391 -14.08 1.56 6.34
N TYR A 392 -13.97 0.32 6.80
CA TYR A 392 -13.87 -0.88 5.96
C TYR A 392 -15.22 -1.59 5.76
N GLY A 393 -16.12 -1.52 6.74
CA GLY A 393 -17.54 -1.87 6.60
C GLY A 393 -18.41 -0.62 6.38
N ALA A 394 -19.73 -0.75 6.57
CA ALA A 394 -20.64 0.40 6.66
C ALA A 394 -20.98 0.72 8.12
N ALA A 395 -21.14 2.00 8.46
CA ALA A 395 -21.39 2.45 9.84
C ALA A 395 -22.65 1.85 10.50
N SER A 396 -23.62 1.38 9.70
CA SER A 396 -24.81 0.66 10.16
C SER A 396 -24.53 -0.73 10.75
N ASP A 397 -23.41 -1.33 10.36
CA ASP A 397 -23.14 -2.76 10.57
C ASP A 397 -22.17 -2.99 11.75
N ILE A 398 -21.54 -1.91 12.24
CA ILE A 398 -20.54 -1.93 13.31
C ILE A 398 -21.16 -1.51 14.64
N TYR A 399 -21.44 -2.47 15.52
CA TYR A 399 -22.01 -2.23 16.84
C TYR A 399 -20.92 -1.88 17.87
N LYS A 400 -20.98 -0.67 18.42
CA LYS A 400 -20.01 -0.15 19.41
C LYS A 400 -20.38 -0.54 20.85
N PHE A 401 -20.06 -1.77 21.24
CA PHE A 401 -20.31 -2.25 22.60
C PHE A 401 -19.35 -1.58 23.59
N SER A 402 -19.83 -0.57 24.33
CA SER A 402 -18.96 0.37 25.06
C SER A 402 -19.04 0.20 26.58
N LYS A 403 -17.90 0.35 27.27
CA LYS A 403 -17.81 0.45 28.74
C LYS A 403 -17.03 1.69 29.20
N PRO A 404 -17.26 2.16 30.44
CA PRO A 404 -16.44 3.19 31.07
C PRO A 404 -14.95 2.82 31.09
N TRP A 405 -14.09 3.81 30.87
CA TRP A 405 -12.63 3.62 30.90
C TRP A 405 -12.18 3.14 32.29
N GLY A 406 -11.49 2.00 32.31
CA GLY A 406 -11.08 1.31 33.54
C GLY A 406 -11.91 0.06 33.89
N GLN A 407 -12.88 -0.31 33.04
CA GLN A 407 -13.62 -1.58 33.14
C GLN A 407 -13.26 -2.55 32.00
N TRP A 408 -13.55 -3.83 32.20
CA TRP A 408 -13.46 -4.92 31.21
C TRP A 408 -14.84 -5.53 30.96
N PHE A 409 -14.96 -6.39 29.94
CA PHE A 409 -16.18 -7.10 29.59
C PHE A 409 -16.19 -8.50 30.20
N GLU A 410 -17.29 -8.89 30.84
CA GLU A 410 -17.49 -10.22 31.41
C GLU A 410 -18.09 -11.20 30.39
N LEU A 411 -17.88 -12.51 30.60
CA LEU A 411 -18.27 -13.54 29.64
C LEU A 411 -19.79 -13.56 29.34
N ASP A 412 -20.63 -13.32 30.34
CA ASP A 412 -22.09 -13.27 30.17
C ASP A 412 -22.57 -12.02 29.40
N GLU A 413 -21.88 -10.89 29.54
CA GLU A 413 -22.16 -9.69 28.76
C GLU A 413 -21.80 -9.91 27.28
N ILE A 414 -20.68 -10.61 27.03
CA ILE A 414 -20.25 -11.00 25.68
C ILE A 414 -21.25 -12.00 25.08
N LYS A 415 -21.77 -12.94 25.87
CA LYS A 415 -22.83 -13.86 25.44
C LYS A 415 -24.08 -13.10 25.02
N GLN A 416 -24.55 -12.16 25.83
CA GLN A 416 -25.74 -11.37 25.53
C GLN A 416 -25.58 -10.55 24.23
N VAL A 417 -24.41 -9.94 23.98
CA VAL A 417 -24.19 -9.18 22.74
C VAL A 417 -24.05 -10.09 21.51
N LEU A 418 -23.45 -11.29 21.63
CA LEU A 418 -23.38 -12.27 20.56
C LEU A 418 -24.77 -12.82 20.20
N GLU A 419 -25.59 -13.18 21.19
CA GLU A 419 -26.99 -13.63 21.01
C GLU A 419 -27.86 -12.57 20.31
N THR A 420 -27.68 -11.30 20.70
CA THR A 420 -28.50 -10.18 20.22
C THR A 420 -28.07 -9.70 18.84
N GLN A 421 -26.76 -9.42 18.64
CA GLN A 421 -26.27 -8.79 17.41
C GLN A 421 -26.01 -9.81 16.30
N LYS A 422 -25.60 -11.03 16.67
CA LYS A 422 -25.14 -12.11 15.78
C LYS A 422 -24.06 -11.64 14.80
N PRO A 423 -22.92 -11.12 15.31
CA PRO A 423 -21.86 -10.58 14.47
C PRO A 423 -20.99 -11.69 13.89
N ARG A 424 -20.38 -11.42 12.73
CA ARG A 424 -19.39 -12.30 12.09
C ARG A 424 -17.99 -12.11 12.69
N LEU A 425 -17.75 -10.96 13.33
CA LEU A 425 -16.48 -10.60 13.97
C LEU A 425 -16.74 -9.90 15.32
N LEU A 426 -16.06 -10.36 16.37
CA LEU A 426 -15.94 -9.69 17.66
C LEU A 426 -14.50 -9.17 17.79
N THR A 427 -14.34 -7.85 17.98
CA THR A 427 -13.01 -7.24 18.18
C THR A 427 -12.83 -6.77 19.61
N MET A 428 -11.68 -7.08 20.21
CA MET A 428 -11.36 -6.85 21.62
C MET A 428 -9.91 -6.38 21.80
N VAL A 429 -9.61 -5.73 22.92
CA VAL A 429 -8.24 -5.36 23.33
C VAL A 429 -7.91 -6.07 24.63
N PHE A 430 -6.87 -6.89 24.64
CA PHE A 430 -6.45 -7.65 25.83
C PHE A 430 -5.75 -6.77 26.87
N GLY A 431 -4.87 -5.86 26.41
CA GLY A 431 -4.17 -4.89 27.25
C GLY A 431 -4.42 -3.46 26.77
N GLU A 432 -5.42 -2.78 27.34
CA GLU A 432 -5.85 -1.46 26.89
C GLU A 432 -4.90 -0.36 27.41
N THR A 433 -3.87 -0.03 26.62
CA THR A 433 -2.79 0.89 27.01
C THR A 433 -3.23 2.33 27.36
N SER A 434 -4.50 2.71 27.17
CA SER A 434 -5.02 3.99 27.65
C SER A 434 -5.51 3.94 29.11
N THR A 435 -5.96 2.77 29.58
CA THR A 435 -6.59 2.57 30.90
C THR A 435 -5.75 1.69 31.84
N GLY A 436 -4.91 0.80 31.32
CA GLY A 436 -4.19 -0.21 32.13
C GLY A 436 -5.05 -1.43 32.50
N VAL A 437 -6.19 -1.61 31.85
CA VAL A 437 -7.03 -2.81 31.98
C VAL A 437 -6.38 -3.99 31.28
N ARG A 438 -6.33 -5.14 31.98
CA ARG A 438 -6.19 -6.47 31.42
C ARG A 438 -7.58 -7.11 31.36
N GLN A 439 -8.02 -7.46 30.15
CA GLN A 439 -9.31 -8.10 29.87
C GLN A 439 -9.21 -9.61 30.11
N PRO A 440 -10.19 -10.26 30.79
CA PRO A 440 -10.24 -11.71 30.89
C PRO A 440 -10.55 -12.34 29.53
N MET A 441 -9.94 -13.49 29.22
CA MET A 441 -10.10 -14.17 27.91
C MET A 441 -10.75 -15.56 27.99
N HIS A 442 -10.83 -16.15 29.18
CA HIS A 442 -11.28 -17.54 29.37
C HIS A 442 -12.73 -17.75 28.89
N GLY A 443 -12.94 -18.65 27.93
CA GLY A 443 -14.25 -19.00 27.39
C GLY A 443 -14.76 -18.10 26.26
N ILE A 444 -14.10 -16.97 25.95
CA ILE A 444 -14.57 -16.03 24.92
C ILE A 444 -14.47 -16.66 23.53
N GLY A 445 -13.38 -17.38 23.21
CA GLY A 445 -13.21 -18.04 21.92
C GLY A 445 -14.15 -19.23 21.70
N GLU A 446 -14.40 -20.04 22.75
CA GLU A 446 -15.46 -21.05 22.75
C GLU A 446 -16.82 -20.44 22.39
N LEU A 447 -17.16 -19.34 23.07
CA LEU A 447 -18.41 -18.64 22.92
C LEU A 447 -18.54 -18.03 21.51
N CYS A 448 -17.52 -17.35 21.00
CA CYS A 448 -17.49 -16.87 19.61
C CYS A 448 -17.75 -18.00 18.60
N ARG A 449 -17.12 -19.18 18.77
CA ARG A 449 -17.35 -20.33 17.89
C ARG A 449 -18.78 -20.90 17.96
N GLN A 450 -19.48 -20.76 19.10
CA GLN A 450 -20.90 -21.18 19.20
C GLN A 450 -21.86 -20.34 18.34
N TYR A 451 -21.51 -19.08 18.04
CA TYR A 451 -22.31 -18.17 17.20
C TYR A 451 -21.72 -17.98 15.78
N ASP A 452 -20.78 -18.84 15.37
CA ASP A 452 -19.92 -18.70 14.17
C ASP A 452 -19.33 -17.28 13.98
N CYS A 453 -18.86 -16.72 15.09
CA CYS A 453 -18.14 -15.47 15.14
C CYS A 453 -16.63 -15.73 15.05
N LEU A 454 -15.89 -14.82 14.40
CA LEU A 454 -14.42 -14.74 14.51
C LEU A 454 -14.04 -13.85 15.70
N LEU A 455 -13.00 -14.23 16.44
CA LEU A 455 -12.45 -13.44 17.55
C LEU A 455 -11.13 -12.75 17.15
N MET A 456 -11.11 -11.42 17.16
CA MET A 456 -9.93 -10.59 16.89
C MET A 456 -9.46 -9.86 18.15
N VAL A 457 -8.18 -9.98 18.50
CA VAL A 457 -7.62 -9.45 19.76
C VAL A 457 -6.36 -8.61 19.53
N ASP A 458 -6.37 -7.37 20.04
CA ASP A 458 -5.16 -6.55 20.21
C ASP A 458 -4.37 -7.03 21.44
N THR A 459 -3.11 -7.41 21.21
CA THR A 459 -2.16 -7.76 22.28
C THR A 459 -0.91 -6.88 22.28
N VAL A 460 -0.95 -5.73 21.60
CA VAL A 460 0.18 -4.80 21.41
C VAL A 460 0.84 -4.44 22.73
N ALA A 461 0.08 -4.12 23.77
CA ALA A 461 0.63 -3.75 25.07
C ALA A 461 1.05 -4.93 25.96
N ALA A 462 0.82 -6.18 25.55
CA ALA A 462 0.78 -7.32 26.47
C ALA A 462 1.62 -8.53 26.03
N LEU A 463 1.56 -8.94 24.75
CA LEU A 463 2.16 -10.20 24.29
C LEU A 463 3.66 -10.29 24.59
N GLY A 464 4.12 -11.45 25.05
CA GLY A 464 5.49 -11.67 25.54
C GLY A 464 5.69 -11.23 27.00
N GLY A 465 4.99 -10.20 27.50
CA GLY A 465 5.08 -9.74 28.89
C GLY A 465 3.93 -10.18 29.80
N VAL A 466 2.85 -10.73 29.25
CA VAL A 466 1.65 -11.18 29.96
C VAL A 466 1.20 -12.52 29.35
N PRO A 467 0.72 -13.49 30.15
CA PRO A 467 0.22 -14.76 29.62
C PRO A 467 -0.89 -14.56 28.56
N PHE A 468 -0.70 -15.18 27.40
CA PHE A 468 -1.65 -15.17 26.29
C PHE A 468 -1.46 -16.43 25.45
N TYR A 469 -2.56 -17.05 25.03
CA TYR A 469 -2.53 -18.34 24.32
C TYR A 469 -3.52 -18.32 23.15
N VAL A 470 -3.05 -18.03 21.94
CA VAL A 470 -3.94 -17.82 20.77
C VAL A 470 -4.83 -19.04 20.49
N ASP A 471 -4.26 -20.23 20.41
CA ASP A 471 -5.02 -21.43 20.02
C ASP A 471 -5.88 -21.97 21.17
N GLN A 472 -5.35 -21.96 22.40
CA GLN A 472 -6.08 -22.40 23.59
C GLN A 472 -7.29 -21.49 23.87
N TRP A 473 -7.16 -20.17 23.68
CA TRP A 473 -8.27 -19.21 23.78
C TRP A 473 -9.01 -19.00 22.45
N LYS A 474 -8.70 -19.82 21.44
CA LYS A 474 -9.42 -19.94 20.16
C LYS A 474 -9.57 -18.61 19.41
N VAL A 475 -8.58 -17.73 19.56
CA VAL A 475 -8.49 -16.43 18.89
C VAL A 475 -8.23 -16.64 17.40
N ASP A 476 -9.08 -16.08 16.54
CA ASP A 476 -8.97 -16.25 15.09
C ASP A 476 -8.04 -15.23 14.44
N ALA A 477 -7.82 -14.07 15.09
CA ALA A 477 -6.84 -13.08 14.66
C ALA A 477 -6.19 -12.38 15.86
N CYS A 478 -4.86 -12.41 15.92
CA CYS A 478 -4.12 -11.80 17.03
C CYS A 478 -2.91 -11.01 16.51
N TYR A 479 -2.61 -9.87 17.11
CA TYR A 479 -1.48 -9.02 16.71
C TYR A 479 -0.82 -8.28 17.87
N THR A 480 0.45 -7.91 17.69
CA THR A 480 1.22 -7.10 18.65
C THR A 480 2.13 -6.08 17.94
N GLY A 481 3.01 -5.39 18.68
CA GLY A 481 3.99 -4.45 18.12
C GLY A 481 5.38 -4.64 18.72
N GLY A 482 6.43 -4.52 17.90
CA GLY A 482 7.81 -4.75 18.33
C GLY A 482 8.24 -3.90 19.54
N GLN A 483 7.78 -2.65 19.62
CA GLN A 483 8.27 -1.65 20.59
C GLN A 483 7.66 -1.72 22.00
N LYS A 484 7.02 -2.83 22.36
CA LYS A 484 6.37 -3.03 23.67
C LYS A 484 7.10 -4.12 24.46
N CYS A 485 6.41 -5.12 24.98
CA CYS A 485 7.01 -6.16 25.83
C CYS A 485 8.10 -7.00 25.12
N LEU A 486 8.18 -6.94 23.79
CA LEU A 486 9.24 -7.57 23.00
C LEU A 486 10.60 -6.86 23.13
N ALA A 487 10.66 -5.58 23.53
CA ALA A 487 11.86 -4.74 23.43
C ALA A 487 12.52 -4.73 22.03
N GLY A 488 11.69 -4.90 21.00
CA GLY A 488 12.01 -4.77 19.58
C GLY A 488 11.86 -3.33 19.07
N PRO A 489 12.24 -3.05 17.82
CA PRO A 489 12.10 -1.72 17.24
C PRO A 489 10.63 -1.36 16.93
N PRO A 490 10.25 -0.07 16.94
CA PRO A 490 9.02 0.39 16.32
C PRO A 490 9.13 0.30 14.79
N GLY A 491 7.98 0.16 14.11
CA GLY A 491 7.92 0.05 12.66
C GLY A 491 7.82 -1.38 12.13
N ILE A 492 7.79 -2.38 13.01
CA ILE A 492 7.45 -3.78 12.68
C ILE A 492 6.41 -4.31 13.67
N SER A 493 5.45 -5.12 13.20
CA SER A 493 4.34 -5.63 14.03
C SER A 493 3.93 -7.06 13.67
N PRO A 494 4.11 -8.04 14.57
CA PRO A 494 3.63 -9.41 14.35
C PRO A 494 2.10 -9.53 14.31
N LEU A 495 1.60 -10.45 13.49
CA LEU A 495 0.25 -10.99 13.61
C LEU A 495 0.17 -12.49 13.28
N THR A 496 -0.97 -13.09 13.61
CA THR A 496 -1.36 -14.46 13.27
C THR A 496 -2.84 -14.52 12.92
N PHE A 497 -3.22 -15.36 11.95
CA PHE A 497 -4.61 -15.70 11.62
C PHE A 497 -4.83 -17.22 11.68
N SER A 498 -5.98 -17.63 12.24
CA SER A 498 -6.41 -19.02 12.24
C SER A 498 -6.92 -19.46 10.87
N ASP A 499 -6.98 -20.77 10.62
CA ASP A 499 -7.60 -21.33 9.40
C ASP A 499 -9.04 -20.83 9.16
N ARG A 500 -9.79 -20.47 10.22
CA ARG A 500 -11.12 -19.86 10.07
C ARG A 500 -11.06 -18.43 9.55
N ALA A 501 -10.14 -17.62 10.05
CA ALA A 501 -9.88 -16.27 9.54
C ALA A 501 -9.34 -16.34 8.10
N CYS A 502 -8.37 -17.22 7.83
CA CYS A 502 -7.82 -17.47 6.52
C CYS A 502 -8.88 -17.89 5.50
N ALA A 503 -9.75 -18.85 5.85
CA ALA A 503 -10.86 -19.26 4.99
C ALA A 503 -11.89 -18.13 4.78
N ARG A 504 -12.17 -17.31 5.81
CA ARG A 504 -13.05 -16.13 5.67
C ARG A 504 -12.48 -15.09 4.69
N ILE A 505 -11.15 -14.90 4.69
CA ILE A 505 -10.43 -14.00 3.78
C ILE A 505 -10.45 -14.55 2.35
N ALA A 506 -10.17 -15.84 2.15
CA ALA A 506 -10.24 -16.49 0.85
C ALA A 506 -11.67 -16.52 0.26
N ALA A 507 -12.69 -16.59 1.12
CA ALA A 507 -14.11 -16.57 0.75
C ALA A 507 -14.71 -15.15 0.62
N ARG A 508 -13.88 -14.09 0.57
CA ARG A 508 -14.36 -12.73 0.32
C ARG A 508 -14.98 -12.60 -1.07
N LYS A 509 -16.02 -11.76 -1.18
CA LYS A 509 -16.64 -11.36 -2.46
C LYS A 509 -16.00 -10.09 -3.02
N THR A 510 -15.32 -9.33 -2.17
CA THR A 510 -14.65 -8.07 -2.50
C THR A 510 -13.15 -8.15 -2.18
N PRO A 511 -12.27 -7.58 -3.02
CA PRO A 511 -10.84 -7.50 -2.71
C PRO A 511 -10.61 -6.72 -1.40
N VAL A 512 -9.45 -6.91 -0.78
CA VAL A 512 -9.05 -6.10 0.38
C VAL A 512 -8.75 -4.69 -0.12
N ALA A 513 -9.44 -3.68 0.43
CA ALA A 513 -9.32 -2.30 -0.06
C ALA A 513 -7.91 -1.70 0.15
N ASN A 514 -7.11 -2.29 1.05
CA ASN A 514 -5.73 -1.90 1.30
C ASN A 514 -4.76 -2.96 0.73
N TRP A 515 -4.30 -2.75 -0.51
CA TRP A 515 -3.40 -3.65 -1.23
C TRP A 515 -2.07 -3.96 -0.49
N TYR A 516 -1.55 -2.99 0.27
CA TYR A 516 -0.29 -3.17 1.00
C TYR A 516 -0.45 -4.05 2.24
N LEU A 517 -1.69 -4.16 2.76
CA LEU A 517 -2.04 -5.00 3.90
C LEU A 517 -2.93 -6.19 3.51
N ASP A 518 -3.06 -6.53 2.23
CA ASP A 518 -3.80 -7.72 1.77
C ASP A 518 -3.05 -8.99 2.20
N ALA A 519 -3.69 -9.79 3.06
CA ALA A 519 -3.10 -10.99 3.63
C ALA A 519 -2.84 -12.08 2.59
N THR A 520 -3.62 -12.13 1.50
CA THR A 520 -3.42 -13.10 0.42
C THR A 520 -2.16 -12.78 -0.39
N LEU A 521 -1.88 -11.49 -0.59
CA LEU A 521 -0.65 -11.02 -1.24
C LEU A 521 0.57 -11.19 -0.33
N LEU A 522 0.43 -10.85 0.96
CA LEU A 522 1.47 -11.07 1.97
C LEU A 522 1.81 -12.55 2.14
N GLY A 523 0.81 -13.43 2.16
CA GLY A 523 1.00 -14.89 2.20
C GLY A 523 1.73 -15.40 0.97
N GLY A 524 1.45 -14.85 -0.22
CA GLY A 524 2.21 -15.13 -1.44
C GLY A 524 3.72 -14.85 -1.37
N TYR A 525 4.18 -14.05 -0.40
CA TYR A 525 5.60 -13.77 -0.13
C TYR A 525 6.13 -14.53 1.10
N TRP A 526 5.37 -14.55 2.20
CA TRP A 526 5.79 -15.10 3.49
C TRP A 526 5.59 -16.62 3.62
N CYS A 527 4.52 -17.16 3.06
CA CYS A 527 4.18 -18.59 3.11
C CYS A 527 3.47 -19.01 1.80
N PRO A 528 4.16 -18.93 0.64
CA PRO A 528 3.56 -19.21 -0.69
C PRO A 528 3.00 -20.63 -0.84
N GLU A 529 3.37 -21.54 0.05
CA GLU A 529 2.88 -22.92 0.18
C GLU A 529 1.50 -23.05 0.84
N TYR A 530 1.04 -22.06 1.63
CA TYR A 530 -0.20 -22.16 2.40
C TYR A 530 -1.42 -21.69 1.61
N ASN A 531 -2.43 -22.56 1.50
CA ASN A 531 -3.69 -22.24 0.85
C ASN A 531 -4.75 -21.77 1.87
N PHE A 532 -4.93 -20.44 1.94
CA PHE A 532 -5.95 -19.79 2.79
C PHE A 532 -7.36 -20.40 2.71
N ALA A 533 -7.76 -20.97 1.57
CA ALA A 533 -9.13 -21.46 1.37
C ALA A 533 -9.42 -22.81 2.06
N ASN A 534 -8.38 -23.61 2.36
CA ASN A 534 -8.55 -24.98 2.85
C ASN A 534 -7.41 -25.50 3.75
N ALA A 535 -6.53 -24.60 4.23
CA ALA A 535 -5.38 -24.88 5.09
C ALA A 535 -4.34 -25.88 4.54
N GLN A 536 -4.37 -26.21 3.25
CA GLN A 536 -3.41 -27.15 2.66
C GLN A 536 -2.02 -26.50 2.48
N ILE A 537 -0.99 -27.28 2.79
CA ILE A 537 0.42 -26.95 2.52
C ILE A 537 0.86 -27.62 1.22
N ALA A 538 1.27 -26.83 0.23
CA ALA A 538 1.83 -27.31 -1.02
C ALA A 538 3.28 -27.78 -0.83
N THR A 539 3.59 -28.98 -1.33
CA THR A 539 4.94 -29.55 -1.30
C THR A 539 5.37 -29.99 -2.72
N PRO A 540 6.54 -29.56 -3.23
CA PRO A 540 7.49 -28.63 -2.62
C PRO A 540 6.92 -27.20 -2.50
N GLN A 541 7.54 -26.38 -1.66
CA GLN A 541 7.20 -24.96 -1.48
C GLN A 541 7.26 -24.21 -2.82
N PRO A 542 6.18 -23.49 -3.24
CA PRO A 542 6.21 -22.63 -4.41
C PRO A 542 7.13 -21.43 -4.23
N ALA A 543 7.62 -20.84 -5.32
CA ALA A 543 8.45 -19.65 -5.25
C ALA A 543 7.72 -18.47 -4.59
N ARG A 544 8.38 -17.80 -3.64
CA ARG A 544 7.90 -16.57 -3.00
C ARG A 544 7.69 -15.49 -4.07
N ARG A 545 6.49 -14.93 -4.14
CA ARG A 545 6.12 -13.85 -5.06
C ARG A 545 6.46 -12.51 -4.42
N TYR A 546 7.17 -11.63 -5.13
CA TYR A 546 7.45 -10.28 -4.64
C TYR A 546 6.14 -9.50 -4.44
N HIS A 547 6.01 -8.90 -3.25
CA HIS A 547 4.91 -7.99 -2.90
C HIS A 547 5.45 -6.59 -2.63
N HIS A 548 6.35 -6.45 -1.67
CA HIS A 548 7.08 -5.21 -1.40
C HIS A 548 8.46 -5.50 -0.80
N THR A 549 9.39 -4.55 -0.89
CA THR A 549 10.68 -4.62 -0.18
C THR A 549 10.45 -4.52 1.33
N THR A 550 10.57 -5.65 2.02
CA THR A 550 10.45 -5.74 3.48
C THR A 550 11.59 -5.00 4.21
N PRO A 551 11.37 -4.44 5.41
CA PRO A 551 12.38 -3.72 6.17
C PRO A 551 13.33 -4.71 6.87
N SER A 552 14.28 -5.29 6.13
CA SER A 552 15.13 -6.41 6.57
C SER A 552 15.75 -6.24 7.96
N ASN A 553 16.34 -5.07 8.27
CA ASN A 553 16.95 -4.82 9.58
C ASN A 553 15.95 -4.79 10.75
N LEU A 554 14.70 -4.39 10.51
CA LEU A 554 13.64 -4.49 11.53
C LEU A 554 13.20 -5.94 11.74
N ILE A 555 13.28 -6.78 10.71
CA ILE A 555 12.97 -8.21 10.79
C ILE A 555 14.12 -8.96 11.49
N TYR A 556 15.39 -8.62 11.23
CA TYR A 556 16.54 -9.15 12.00
C TYR A 556 16.41 -8.82 13.49
N ALA A 557 16.09 -7.56 13.81
CA ALA A 557 15.89 -7.11 15.17
C ALA A 557 14.64 -7.72 15.83
N LEU A 558 13.54 -7.94 15.09
CA LEU A 558 12.35 -8.63 15.59
C LEU A 558 12.63 -10.11 15.88
N ARG A 559 13.26 -10.83 14.94
CA ARG A 559 13.69 -12.22 15.12
C ARG A 559 14.52 -12.36 16.39
N GLU A 560 15.48 -11.46 16.58
CA GLU A 560 16.36 -11.46 17.77
C GLU A 560 15.61 -11.07 19.06
N ALA A 561 14.62 -10.17 18.99
CA ALA A 561 13.80 -9.79 20.14
C ALA A 561 12.98 -10.98 20.67
N VAL A 562 12.42 -11.76 19.75
CA VAL A 562 11.63 -12.95 20.10
C VAL A 562 12.53 -14.14 20.46
N LEU A 563 13.72 -14.27 19.84
CA LEU A 563 14.73 -15.25 20.26
C LEU A 563 15.22 -14.98 21.69
N VAL A 564 15.42 -13.72 22.10
CA VAL A 564 15.75 -13.38 23.49
C VAL A 564 14.63 -13.78 24.47
N ILE A 565 13.35 -13.68 24.06
CA ILE A 565 12.22 -14.17 24.84
C ILE A 565 12.19 -15.71 24.91
N ALA A 566 12.56 -16.40 23.83
CA ALA A 566 12.66 -17.86 23.80
C ALA A 566 13.85 -18.38 24.64
N ASP A 567 14.99 -17.69 24.61
CA ASP A 567 16.18 -17.98 25.43
C ASP A 567 15.90 -17.82 26.94
N GLU A 568 15.02 -16.89 27.33
CA GLU A 568 14.57 -16.70 28.72
C GLU A 568 13.42 -17.65 29.11
N GLY A 569 12.56 -17.99 28.13
CA GLY A 569 11.33 -18.76 28.30
C GLY A 569 10.14 -17.86 28.70
N LEU A 570 9.04 -17.95 27.95
CA LEU A 570 7.83 -17.10 28.12
C LEU A 570 7.34 -17.01 29.57
N GLU A 571 7.27 -18.12 30.31
CA GLU A 571 6.81 -18.13 31.70
C GLU A 571 7.70 -17.29 32.63
N ASN A 572 9.02 -17.29 32.42
CA ASN A 572 9.95 -16.45 33.17
C ASN A 572 9.77 -14.97 32.82
N VAL A 573 9.58 -14.65 31.53
CA VAL A 573 9.32 -13.29 31.06
C VAL A 573 8.02 -12.75 31.68
N TRP A 574 6.94 -13.54 31.64
CA TRP A 574 5.65 -13.20 32.27
C TRP A 574 5.78 -13.02 33.79
N LYS A 575 6.54 -13.90 34.45
CA LYS A 575 6.82 -13.83 35.89
C LYS A 575 7.52 -12.52 36.26
N ARG A 576 8.62 -12.13 35.59
CA ARG A 576 9.33 -10.89 35.94
C ARG A 576 8.57 -9.62 35.62
N HIS A 577 7.71 -9.62 34.58
CA HIS A 577 6.78 -8.51 34.33
C HIS A 577 5.78 -8.35 35.47
N ARG A 578 5.23 -9.47 35.97
CA ARG A 578 4.33 -9.49 37.13
C ARG A 578 5.03 -9.04 38.42
N GLU A 579 6.22 -9.56 38.71
CA GLU A 579 7.02 -9.19 39.88
C GLU A 579 7.41 -7.71 39.88
N ALA A 580 7.80 -7.16 38.73
CA ALA A 580 8.10 -5.73 38.60
C ALA A 580 6.85 -4.86 38.80
N ALA A 581 5.68 -5.30 38.28
CA ALA A 581 4.41 -4.61 38.49
C ALA A 581 4.02 -4.59 39.98
N TYR A 582 4.15 -5.71 40.69
CA TYR A 582 3.86 -5.80 42.12
C TYR A 582 4.79 -4.94 42.98
N GLN A 583 6.09 -4.87 42.63
CA GLN A 583 7.03 -3.94 43.27
C GLN A 583 6.59 -2.48 43.10
N LEU A 584 6.15 -2.10 41.90
CA LEU A 584 5.62 -0.76 41.64
C LEU A 584 4.30 -0.50 42.40
N TYR A 585 3.38 -1.48 42.47
CA TYR A 585 2.14 -1.33 43.24
C TYR A 585 2.43 -1.10 44.74
N SER A 586 3.30 -1.92 45.33
CA SER A 586 3.69 -1.80 46.73
C SER A 586 4.44 -0.49 47.03
N GLY A 587 5.32 -0.06 46.13
CA GLY A 587 6.01 1.23 46.23
C GLY A 587 5.02 2.41 46.21
N LEU A 588 4.09 2.43 45.24
CA LEU A 588 3.06 3.46 45.14
C LEU A 588 2.14 3.48 46.38
N GLU A 589 1.72 2.32 46.86
CA GLU A 589 0.90 2.19 48.07
C GLU A 589 1.63 2.71 49.32
N SER A 590 2.93 2.44 49.46
CA SER A 590 3.76 2.98 50.56
C SER A 590 3.89 4.52 50.55
N LEU A 591 3.67 5.15 49.39
CA LEU A 591 3.63 6.60 49.18
C LEU A 591 2.21 7.18 49.27
N GLY A 592 1.19 6.36 49.55
CA GLY A 592 -0.22 6.75 49.54
C GLY A 592 -0.83 6.98 48.14
N ILE A 593 -0.12 6.59 47.08
CA ILE A 593 -0.52 6.83 45.69
C ILE A 593 -1.31 5.63 45.16
N SER A 594 -2.56 5.87 44.76
CA SER A 594 -3.44 4.81 44.24
C SER A 594 -3.25 4.55 42.74
N CYS A 595 -3.33 3.29 42.33
CA CYS A 595 -3.57 2.92 40.93
C CYS A 595 -4.97 3.38 40.46
N HIS A 596 -5.13 3.62 39.16
CA HIS A 596 -6.42 3.96 38.53
C HIS A 596 -7.38 2.76 38.60
N ILE A 597 -6.92 1.59 38.15
CA ILE A 597 -7.65 0.33 38.30
C ILE A 597 -7.54 -0.13 39.77
N PRO A 598 -8.67 -0.34 40.47
CA PRO A 598 -8.67 -0.87 41.83
C PRO A 598 -8.08 -2.29 41.88
N THR A 599 -7.70 -2.76 43.07
CA THR A 599 -7.14 -4.11 43.24
C THR A 599 -8.26 -5.14 43.11
N VAL A 600 -8.54 -5.57 41.88
CA VAL A 600 -9.53 -6.59 41.54
C VAL A 600 -8.80 -7.75 40.88
N SER A 601 -8.98 -8.94 41.45
CA SER A 601 -8.54 -10.24 40.94
C SER A 601 -7.16 -10.27 40.25
N GLU A 602 -6.09 -10.35 41.04
CA GLU A 602 -4.72 -10.52 40.49
C GLU A 602 -4.42 -11.94 39.95
N ASN A 603 -5.45 -12.75 39.71
CA ASN A 603 -5.33 -13.98 38.93
C ASN A 603 -5.38 -13.66 37.42
N ASP A 604 -4.69 -14.47 36.60
CA ASP A 604 -4.62 -14.24 35.15
C ASP A 604 -5.96 -14.53 34.43
N ASN A 605 -6.86 -15.26 35.08
CA ASN A 605 -8.16 -15.67 34.53
C ASN A 605 -9.24 -14.57 34.62
N GLY A 606 -9.16 -13.67 35.61
CA GLY A 606 -10.08 -12.56 35.81
C GLY A 606 -9.59 -11.24 35.21
N GLY A 607 -10.49 -10.26 35.11
CA GLY A 607 -10.12 -8.89 34.72
C GLY A 607 -9.43 -8.13 35.85
N GLY A 608 -8.51 -7.23 35.50
CA GLY A 608 -7.73 -6.49 36.49
C GLY A 608 -6.67 -5.58 35.87
N ARG A 609 -5.55 -5.40 36.57
CA ARG A 609 -4.40 -4.59 36.10
C ARG A 609 -3.59 -5.31 35.02
N LEU A 610 -3.07 -4.52 34.09
CA LEU A 610 -2.10 -4.94 33.09
C LEU A 610 -0.67 -4.84 33.65
N TYR A 611 0.01 -5.98 33.85
CA TYR A 611 1.35 -6.01 34.46
C TYR A 611 2.39 -5.18 33.68
N SER A 612 2.31 -5.19 32.35
CA SER A 612 3.21 -4.43 31.48
C SER A 612 2.97 -2.91 31.46
N LEU A 613 1.84 -2.42 31.99
CA LEU A 613 1.56 -0.99 32.11
C LEU A 613 0.67 -0.66 33.31
N THR A 614 1.26 0.00 34.29
CA THR A 614 0.54 0.54 35.44
C THR A 614 -0.06 1.91 35.12
N THR A 615 -1.34 2.09 35.44
CA THR A 615 -2.00 3.41 35.42
C THR A 615 -2.14 3.93 36.84
N VAL A 616 -1.52 5.08 37.11
CA VAL A 616 -1.37 5.66 38.45
C VAL A 616 -2.24 6.92 38.53
N LYS A 617 -3.09 7.06 39.55
CA LYS A 617 -3.91 8.28 39.72
C LYS A 617 -2.99 9.45 40.07
N VAL A 618 -3.24 10.60 39.44
CA VAL A 618 -2.62 11.87 39.84
C VAL A 618 -3.32 12.32 41.13
N PRO A 619 -2.59 12.60 42.23
CA PRO A 619 -3.20 13.09 43.47
C PRO A 619 -3.85 14.47 43.29
N GLU A 620 -4.82 14.80 44.14
CA GLU A 620 -5.49 16.09 44.11
C GLU A 620 -4.49 17.25 44.31
N GLY A 621 -4.65 18.31 43.52
CA GLY A 621 -3.73 19.47 43.51
C GLY A 621 -2.40 19.27 42.78
N VAL A 622 -2.06 18.06 42.30
CA VAL A 622 -0.79 17.80 41.62
C VAL A 622 -0.89 18.04 40.11
N ASP A 623 0.01 18.86 39.55
CA ASP A 623 0.18 18.95 38.09
C ASP A 623 0.94 17.72 37.57
N ALA A 624 0.21 16.85 36.88
CA ALA A 624 0.73 15.66 36.23
C ALA A 624 1.96 15.93 35.34
N LYS A 625 2.01 17.09 34.66
CA LYS A 625 3.09 17.46 33.73
C LYS A 625 4.37 17.86 34.46
N GLN A 626 4.26 18.48 35.64
CA GLN A 626 5.43 18.87 36.43
C GLN A 626 6.20 17.64 36.91
N ILE A 627 5.52 16.61 37.40
CA ILE A 627 6.15 15.34 37.80
C ILE A 627 6.85 14.65 36.62
N MET A 628 6.21 14.55 35.46
CA MET A 628 6.84 13.98 34.25
C MET A 628 8.07 14.77 33.80
N THR A 629 7.99 16.10 33.87
CA THR A 629 9.10 17.00 33.51
C THR A 629 10.26 16.89 34.51
N HIS A 630 9.95 16.70 35.79
CA HIS A 630 10.94 16.49 36.85
C HIS A 630 11.67 15.15 36.70
N LEU A 631 10.95 14.06 36.40
CA LEU A 631 11.53 12.74 36.12
C LEU A 631 12.45 12.78 34.88
N LEU A 632 11.99 13.40 33.80
CA LEU A 632 12.75 13.50 32.56
C LEU A 632 14.02 14.35 32.72
N ASN A 633 13.92 15.51 33.37
CA ASN A 633 15.04 16.46 33.43
C ASN A 633 16.09 16.09 34.49
N ASN A 634 15.70 15.50 35.62
CA ASN A 634 16.64 15.22 36.72
C ASN A 634 17.12 13.76 36.75
N TYR A 635 16.32 12.80 36.26
CA TYR A 635 16.61 11.37 36.37
C TYR A 635 16.75 10.65 35.01
N ASN A 636 16.51 11.35 33.89
CA ASN A 636 16.43 10.75 32.55
C ASN A 636 15.33 9.68 32.39
N ILE A 637 14.32 9.69 33.26
CA ILE A 637 13.18 8.76 33.22
C ILE A 637 12.04 9.39 32.43
N GLU A 638 11.57 8.71 31.39
CA GLU A 638 10.36 9.09 30.65
C GLU A 638 9.17 8.25 31.11
N ILE A 639 8.08 8.89 31.53
CA ILE A 639 6.74 8.29 31.68
C ILE A 639 5.73 9.16 30.93
N ALA A 640 4.52 8.66 30.65
CA ALA A 640 3.50 9.45 29.96
C ALA A 640 2.29 9.77 30.83
N GLY A 641 1.56 10.83 30.47
CA GLY A 641 0.24 11.11 31.01
C GLY A 641 -0.82 10.20 30.40
N GLY A 642 -2.01 10.18 31.00
CA GLY A 642 -3.22 9.64 30.39
C GLY A 642 -3.57 10.31 29.06
N ILE A 643 -4.46 9.65 28.31
CA ILE A 643 -4.98 10.13 27.02
C ILE A 643 -6.51 10.05 27.04
N GLY A 644 -7.19 10.75 26.13
CA GLY A 644 -8.65 10.81 26.08
C GLY A 644 -9.25 11.17 27.44
N ASP A 645 -10.23 10.39 27.89
CA ASP A 645 -10.99 10.59 29.13
C ASP A 645 -10.13 10.62 30.40
N LEU A 646 -8.90 10.07 30.35
CA LEU A 646 -7.95 10.02 31.46
C LEU A 646 -6.79 11.04 31.33
N ALA A 647 -6.81 11.92 30.33
CA ALA A 647 -5.84 13.00 30.19
C ALA A 647 -5.77 13.88 31.46
N GLY A 648 -4.57 14.11 31.98
CA GLY A 648 -4.33 14.85 33.22
C GLY A 648 -4.72 14.12 34.53
N LYS A 649 -5.52 13.05 34.46
CA LYS A 649 -6.03 12.31 35.63
C LYS A 649 -5.13 11.14 36.07
N ILE A 650 -4.30 10.63 35.16
CA ILE A 650 -3.37 9.53 35.42
C ILE A 650 -1.97 9.80 34.84
N TRP A 651 -0.97 9.13 35.42
CA TRP A 651 0.25 8.74 34.73
C TRP A 651 0.15 7.30 34.23
N ARG A 652 0.97 6.94 33.24
CA ARG A 652 1.07 5.63 32.63
C ARG A 652 2.53 5.19 32.62
N VAL A 653 2.84 4.20 33.46
CA VAL A 653 4.19 3.69 33.71
C VAL A 653 4.29 2.29 33.09
N GLY A 654 5.08 2.17 32.02
CA GLY A 654 5.32 0.93 31.30
C GLY A 654 6.50 0.15 31.85
N LEU A 655 6.25 -1.11 32.21
CA LEU A 655 7.26 -2.09 32.61
C LEU A 655 7.30 -3.15 31.51
N MET A 656 8.05 -2.87 30.44
CA MET A 656 7.96 -3.62 29.18
C MET A 656 9.32 -4.15 28.73
N GLY A 657 9.38 -5.44 28.39
CA GLY A 657 10.55 -6.07 27.79
C GLY A 657 11.76 -5.95 28.71
N THR A 658 12.89 -5.43 28.21
CA THR A 658 14.10 -5.26 29.04
C THR A 658 13.92 -4.25 30.20
N ASN A 659 12.84 -3.46 30.21
CA ASN A 659 12.56 -2.50 31.28
C ASN A 659 11.75 -3.11 32.45
N ALA A 660 11.16 -4.30 32.26
CA ALA A 660 10.59 -5.10 33.35
C ALA A 660 11.71 -5.88 34.07
N SER A 661 12.46 -5.18 34.93
CA SER A 661 13.63 -5.71 35.63
C SER A 661 13.74 -5.14 37.05
N ASN A 662 14.00 -6.00 38.03
CA ASN A 662 14.14 -5.65 39.45
C ASN A 662 15.34 -4.73 39.75
N ASN A 663 16.24 -4.53 38.76
CA ASN A 663 17.33 -3.56 38.86
C ASN A 663 16.87 -2.11 38.59
N ASN A 664 15.72 -1.92 37.95
CA ASN A 664 15.14 -0.60 37.68
C ASN A 664 14.40 -0.09 38.92
N LYS A 665 15.16 0.41 39.91
CA LYS A 665 14.62 1.09 41.09
C LYS A 665 14.00 2.43 40.67
N LEU A 666 12.68 2.43 40.56
CA LEU A 666 11.80 3.59 40.37
C LEU A 666 11.67 4.43 41.65
#